data_AF-A0A2S3QU08-F1
#
_entry.id   AF-A0A2S3QU08-F1
#
_cell.length_a   1.000
_cell.length_b   1.000
_cell.length_c   1.000
_cell.angle_alpha   90.00
_cell.angle_beta   90.00
_cell.angle_gamma   90.00
#
_symmetry.space_group_name_H-M   'P 1'
#
loop_
_entity.id
_entity.type
_entity.pdbx_description
1 polymer ?
#
loop_
_entity_poly.entity_id
_entity_poly.type
_entity_poly.pdbx_seq_one_letter_code
_entity_poly.pdbx_strand_id
1 'polypeptide(L)'
;MKFIKNPSFILIFSLLLGVFPQVYFVKNNLPEIDWRTPASTQSSAYEIWGEMMEASVGYNAKAIGVKGSGRRSITWGAEKEGSSSYVTRILGPDVRAFLDILPTEESKRRKFLKEFFTKWMNNTPGQSSRVWVDENGTRYDPAQELFDEKGRSKAMDISFLNGFNPEEASLDELEEMWNEWGSKTNNSPFSYLSPLTRRQFFKGEFPHIETELKPYYRMVPNIGIFQKYIDDIEPTSVGWEILFKPQKSYGEFQEMIAWFKKTMGRNGELFQAPGHQRMVVPVGKKFNRQKAAELTKVAQALIVLEGIAGRSGIETADYKEILDDWEISNGIIDGEETNRGPLRVDYEGRFVNDSISIEFRSGTKNARVARFIQASLASRFSRNDFSGIEKIRSWTLIDEETIHYAEASDLKHRFGLTMEQAKRAADKLNQASLEGYNVVLWNWYNECPILGKTKKTILKYLTRDYLIDVGSLRHTNRENLKKAIISLQREWVASSNITEDIRKYMMPQRSFSDTENFHKFKPGTNMPIDVNKVDLGIEYSAKFPLKYQGDFAMIENEDGGYNRQRLMDGKMSWLQTRVDMSPDEKEAYLEKLATDLRDRLGGEGEVERLYEDGHGHGLDIAFKIRDSKDRSWRVEWDGIGRNYTPAGDVIIDSVRAGSIEVVTPKFEPNMDEMQAVFDTFQKNNALPYIKAGGGHLNIDLTVFDGKPHEFARFLAVFNEYRSVIAFMFQDLNRVKSAEPVAISDEFAQKLANWNGTETELKKALYNEGYFNKRVGRKARYTHLDVSAYFQDVIPEKFISDDFDISNPKVPWRPAFRVNPKIRKAEVRLMNAPRDAYESALQMKLFRAILNKALNTTDEISGELQNVSHEEYLKNPARLIEDLKKMTDDLGLEMREYRPIIGEGLANVEQYTNMRFYRPLKDQLVNNPVFDGWEKAVRPRGKNSAIASEGKAYTGPIYPEALEFQELRVESAKQGEINRATLDPNFYGGKQFSRKTNCVEAIRKLIAN
;
A
#
# COMPACT_ATOMS: atom_id res chain seq x y z
N MET A 1 9.36 -61.87 10.17
CA MET A 1 8.49 -62.56 11.15
C MET A 1 9.32 -62.77 12.41
N LYS A 2 9.02 -62.31 13.63
CA LYS A 2 7.86 -61.69 14.30
C LYS A 2 8.47 -60.80 15.41
N PHE A 3 8.36 -59.47 15.40
CA PHE A 3 8.62 -58.65 16.61
C PHE A 3 8.20 -57.16 16.48
N ILE A 4 7.13 -56.84 15.73
CA ILE A 4 6.58 -55.47 15.69
C ILE A 4 5.07 -55.53 15.81
N LYS A 5 4.55 -55.67 17.03
CA LYS A 5 3.13 -55.41 17.40
C LYS A 5 2.99 -55.09 18.90
N ASN A 6 3.70 -54.09 19.40
CA ASN A 6 3.42 -53.54 20.73
C ASN A 6 3.28 -52.01 20.67
N PRO A 7 2.05 -51.46 20.75
CA PRO A 7 1.80 -50.02 20.66
C PRO A 7 2.43 -49.22 21.82
N SER A 8 2.70 -49.86 22.97
CA SER A 8 3.32 -49.20 24.12
C SER A 8 4.80 -48.86 23.88
N PHE A 9 5.49 -49.57 22.98
CA PHE A 9 6.90 -49.30 22.66
C PHE A 9 7.06 -48.11 21.70
N ILE A 10 6.08 -47.88 20.82
CA ILE A 10 6.04 -46.71 19.93
C ILE A 10 5.72 -45.44 20.72
N LEU A 11 4.87 -45.53 21.76
CA LEU A 11 4.59 -44.39 22.62
C LEU A 11 5.81 -43.99 23.47
N ILE A 12 6.57 -44.96 23.98
CA ILE A 12 7.81 -44.70 24.75
C ILE A 12 8.92 -44.12 23.85
N PHE A 13 9.03 -44.58 22.60
CA PHE A 13 9.98 -44.00 21.63
C PHE A 13 9.61 -42.58 21.19
N SER A 14 8.31 -42.27 21.14
CA SER A 14 7.81 -40.93 20.80
C SER A 14 7.96 -39.94 21.97
N LEU A 15 7.82 -40.42 23.20
CA LEU A 15 8.01 -39.62 24.42
C LEU A 15 9.49 -39.35 24.73
N LEU A 16 10.40 -40.26 24.40
CA LEU A 16 11.85 -40.09 24.63
C LEU A 16 12.53 -39.11 23.65
N LEU A 17 11.92 -38.80 22.50
CA LEU A 17 12.41 -37.74 21.60
C LEU A 17 11.88 -36.35 21.97
N GLY A 18 11.01 -36.24 22.99
CA GLY A 18 10.41 -34.98 23.43
C GLY A 18 11.17 -34.24 24.53
N VAL A 19 12.19 -34.83 25.17
CA VAL A 19 12.80 -34.25 26.38
C VAL A 19 14.32 -34.53 26.48
N PHE A 20 15.15 -33.79 25.74
CA PHE A 20 16.39 -33.09 26.15
C PHE A 20 17.37 -32.86 24.97
N PRO A 21 17.86 -31.62 24.79
CA PRO A 21 18.83 -31.23 23.76
C PRO A 21 20.29 -31.27 24.28
N GLN A 22 21.24 -31.30 23.34
CA GLN A 22 22.68 -31.01 23.46
C GLN A 22 23.61 -32.08 24.06
N VAL A 23 24.39 -32.76 23.20
CA VAL A 23 25.83 -33.03 23.41
C VAL A 23 26.57 -33.06 22.05
N TYR A 24 27.48 -32.09 21.88
CA TYR A 24 28.68 -32.04 21.01
C TYR A 24 28.67 -32.56 19.56
N PHE A 25 28.88 -31.64 18.60
CA PHE A 25 30.04 -31.67 17.69
C PHE A 25 30.35 -30.25 17.18
N VAL A 26 31.60 -29.83 17.37
CA VAL A 26 32.21 -28.60 16.83
C VAL A 26 32.91 -28.93 15.51
N LYS A 27 32.95 -27.93 14.61
CA LYS A 27 33.72 -27.82 13.36
C LYS A 27 33.30 -28.75 12.21
N ASN A 28 32.41 -28.26 11.35
CA ASN A 28 32.68 -28.05 9.92
C ASN A 28 31.43 -27.48 9.22
N ASN A 29 31.67 -26.60 8.24
CA ASN A 29 30.69 -25.92 7.39
C ASN A 29 29.55 -26.81 6.84
N LEU A 30 28.41 -26.83 7.52
CA LEU A 30 27.12 -27.21 6.95
C LEU A 30 26.04 -26.24 7.48
N PRO A 31 25.20 -25.64 6.62
CA PRO A 31 24.10 -24.83 7.09
C PRO A 31 23.16 -25.71 7.92
N GLU A 32 22.83 -25.24 9.13
CA GLU A 32 21.88 -25.87 10.03
C GLU A 32 20.63 -26.37 9.29
N ILE A 33 20.20 -27.58 9.59
CA ILE A 33 18.89 -28.10 9.19
C ILE A 33 17.84 -27.08 9.64
N ASP A 34 17.10 -26.50 8.69
CA ASP A 34 16.02 -25.56 8.94
C ASP A 34 14.85 -26.28 9.62
N TRP A 35 14.65 -26.01 10.92
CA TRP A 35 13.56 -26.56 11.73
C TRP A 35 12.24 -25.78 11.55
N ARG A 36 12.25 -24.69 10.78
CA ARG A 36 11.06 -23.87 10.52
C ARG A 36 10.37 -24.42 9.28
N THR A 37 9.04 -24.46 9.29
CA THR A 37 8.25 -25.00 8.18
C THR A 37 8.59 -24.22 6.90
N PRO A 38 9.31 -24.82 5.91
CA PRO A 38 9.59 -24.12 4.67
C PRO A 38 8.26 -23.79 3.99
N ALA A 39 8.16 -22.62 3.35
CA ALA A 39 7.08 -22.39 2.41
C ALA A 39 7.04 -23.54 1.40
N SER A 40 5.82 -24.05 1.12
CA SER A 40 5.61 -25.12 0.15
C SER A 40 6.45 -24.86 -1.11
N THR A 41 7.18 -25.86 -1.56
CA THR A 41 7.91 -25.80 -2.84
C THR A 41 6.96 -25.67 -4.04
N GLN A 42 5.65 -25.79 -3.82
CA GLN A 42 4.59 -25.65 -4.83
C GLN A 42 4.02 -24.23 -4.93
N SER A 43 4.32 -23.31 -4.01
CA SER A 43 3.79 -21.94 -4.08
C SER A 43 4.35 -21.17 -5.28
N SER A 44 3.50 -20.47 -6.00
CA SER A 44 3.84 -19.51 -7.07
C SER A 44 4.56 -18.29 -6.51
N ALA A 45 5.19 -17.50 -7.40
CA ALA A 45 5.79 -16.22 -7.00
C ALA A 45 4.74 -15.24 -6.45
N TYR A 46 3.53 -15.21 -7.03
CA TYR A 46 2.45 -14.34 -6.55
C TYR A 46 1.97 -14.71 -5.14
N GLU A 47 1.84 -16.00 -4.82
CA GLU A 47 1.49 -16.45 -3.47
C GLU A 47 2.56 -16.05 -2.44
N ILE A 48 3.85 -16.23 -2.78
CA ILE A 48 4.96 -15.80 -1.89
C ILE A 48 4.96 -14.30 -1.70
N TRP A 49 4.71 -13.53 -2.75
CA TRP A 49 4.58 -12.08 -2.66
C TRP A 49 3.48 -11.69 -1.68
N GLY A 50 2.29 -12.29 -1.77
CA GLY A 50 1.19 -12.06 -0.84
C GLY A 50 1.52 -12.43 0.61
N GLU A 51 2.17 -13.59 0.82
CA GLU A 51 2.65 -14.01 2.14
C GLU A 51 3.69 -13.04 2.73
N MET A 52 4.55 -12.46 1.90
CA MET A 52 5.51 -11.43 2.34
C MET A 52 4.82 -10.12 2.72
N MET A 53 3.80 -9.70 1.97
CA MET A 53 3.01 -8.51 2.31
C MET A 53 2.26 -8.72 3.64
N GLU A 54 1.67 -9.90 3.86
CA GLU A 54 1.07 -10.32 5.14
C GLU A 54 2.11 -10.28 6.28
N ALA A 55 3.27 -10.93 6.08
CA ALA A 55 4.34 -11.00 7.07
C ALA A 55 4.96 -9.63 7.39
N SER A 56 4.84 -8.64 6.49
CA SER A 56 5.36 -7.30 6.73
C SER A 56 4.62 -6.51 7.80
N VAL A 57 3.41 -6.95 8.14
CA VAL A 57 2.53 -6.36 9.15
C VAL A 57 2.32 -7.34 10.31
N GLY A 58 2.00 -8.60 10.01
CA GLY A 58 1.75 -9.63 11.02
C GLY A 58 3.01 -10.27 11.62
N TYR A 59 4.20 -9.98 11.08
CA TYR A 59 5.50 -10.51 11.52
C TYR A 59 5.62 -12.04 11.57
N ASN A 60 4.89 -12.75 10.69
CA ASN A 60 4.95 -14.21 10.64
C ASN A 60 6.36 -14.72 10.26
N ALA A 61 6.92 -15.60 11.09
CA ALA A 61 8.30 -16.10 10.98
C ALA A 61 8.45 -17.27 9.97
N LYS A 62 7.98 -17.08 8.72
CA LYS A 62 8.02 -18.11 7.67
C LYS A 62 9.19 -17.88 6.70
N ALA A 63 10.08 -18.87 6.57
CA ALA A 63 11.22 -18.81 5.67
C ALA A 63 10.80 -19.03 4.20
N ILE A 64 11.47 -18.32 3.28
CA ILE A 64 11.21 -18.40 1.83
C ILE A 64 12.28 -19.27 1.19
N GLY A 65 11.96 -20.54 0.93
CA GLY A 65 12.87 -21.46 0.25
C GLY A 65 13.06 -21.11 -1.24
N VAL A 66 14.28 -21.26 -1.76
CA VAL A 66 14.60 -20.94 -3.16
C VAL A 66 14.63 -22.20 -4.04
N LYS A 67 13.88 -22.17 -5.14
CA LYS A 67 13.75 -23.29 -6.09
C LYS A 67 15.11 -23.62 -6.72
N GLY A 68 15.50 -24.88 -6.63
CA GLY A 68 16.77 -25.36 -7.19
C GLY A 68 18.01 -25.05 -6.32
N SER A 69 17.82 -24.49 -5.12
CA SER A 69 18.92 -24.18 -4.17
C SER A 69 19.11 -25.24 -3.06
N GLY A 70 18.30 -26.32 -3.07
CA GLY A 70 18.24 -27.30 -1.99
C GLY A 70 17.31 -26.84 -0.86
N ARG A 71 17.77 -26.93 0.39
CA ARG A 71 17.05 -26.46 1.60
C ARG A 71 17.37 -25.01 1.97
N ARG A 72 18.03 -24.25 1.08
CA ARG A 72 18.44 -22.87 1.37
C ARG A 72 17.26 -21.91 1.15
N SER A 73 17.20 -20.89 2.01
CA SER A 73 16.18 -19.84 1.99
C SER A 73 16.83 -18.47 1.80
N ILE A 74 16.00 -17.49 1.43
CA ILE A 74 16.41 -16.08 1.44
C ILE A 74 16.69 -15.65 2.87
N THR A 75 17.72 -14.83 3.07
CA THR A 75 17.99 -14.15 4.35
C THR A 75 18.00 -12.63 4.18
N TRP A 76 17.73 -11.93 5.27
CA TRP A 76 17.61 -10.47 5.29
C TRP A 76 18.57 -9.88 6.32
N GLY A 77 19.44 -8.97 5.88
CA GLY A 77 20.39 -8.27 6.74
C GLY A 77 20.09 -6.78 6.82
N ALA A 78 20.65 -6.10 7.82
CA ALA A 78 20.61 -4.65 7.89
C ALA A 78 21.84 -4.08 8.57
N GLU A 79 22.13 -2.81 8.28
CA GLU A 79 23.12 -2.00 8.98
C GLU A 79 22.60 -0.60 9.26
N LYS A 80 23.09 -0.02 10.36
CA LYS A 80 22.77 1.36 10.72
C LYS A 80 23.98 2.10 11.24
N GLU A 81 24.38 3.11 10.49
CA GLU A 81 25.31 4.14 10.94
C GLU A 81 24.62 5.22 11.80
N GLY A 82 25.33 5.74 12.79
CA GLY A 82 24.92 6.86 13.64
C GLY A 82 26.09 7.44 14.44
N SER A 83 25.90 8.63 15.02
CA SER A 83 26.95 9.34 15.78
C SER A 83 26.49 9.82 17.15
N SER A 84 25.33 9.37 17.61
CA SER A 84 24.69 9.86 18.83
C SER A 84 24.84 8.90 20.00
N SER A 85 24.62 9.41 21.21
CA SER A 85 24.49 8.60 22.43
C SER A 85 23.23 7.72 22.43
N TYR A 86 22.42 7.69 21.37
CA TYR A 86 21.25 6.81 21.32
C TYR A 86 21.64 5.33 21.26
N VAL A 87 22.87 5.03 20.81
CA VAL A 87 23.43 3.68 20.84
C VAL A 87 23.38 3.05 22.24
N THR A 88 23.45 3.85 23.30
CA THR A 88 23.41 3.36 24.70
C THR A 88 22.07 2.74 25.11
N ARG A 89 21.02 2.98 24.32
CA ARG A 89 19.70 2.35 24.54
C ARG A 89 19.73 0.86 24.22
N ILE A 90 20.60 0.46 23.31
CA ILE A 90 20.62 -0.90 22.75
C ILE A 90 21.94 -1.63 22.97
N LEU A 91 23.04 -0.89 23.18
CA LEU A 91 24.39 -1.40 23.37
C LEU A 91 25.03 -0.72 24.58
N GLY A 92 26.02 -1.37 25.17
CA GLY A 92 26.88 -0.82 26.21
C GLY A 92 28.26 -1.48 26.19
N PRO A 93 29.26 -0.96 26.90
CA PRO A 93 30.57 -1.60 26.98
C PRO A 93 30.48 -3.01 27.59
N ASP A 94 31.44 -3.86 27.24
CA ASP A 94 31.74 -5.09 27.95
C ASP A 94 32.21 -4.78 29.38
N VAL A 95 32.23 -5.79 30.26
CA VAL A 95 32.56 -5.57 31.68
C VAL A 95 33.94 -4.93 31.85
N ARG A 96 34.92 -5.38 31.09
CA ARG A 96 36.31 -4.93 31.23
C ARG A 96 36.44 -3.46 30.82
N ALA A 97 35.91 -3.07 29.66
CA ALA A 97 35.91 -1.67 29.20
C ALA A 97 35.15 -0.74 30.16
N PHE A 98 34.11 -1.25 30.82
CA PHE A 98 33.40 -0.50 31.84
C PHE A 98 34.22 -0.37 33.13
N LEU A 99 34.90 -1.43 33.58
CA LEU A 99 35.76 -1.40 34.77
C LEU A 99 36.98 -0.49 34.57
N ASP A 100 37.50 -0.39 33.33
CA ASP A 100 38.66 0.44 32.95
C ASP A 100 38.39 1.97 33.05
N ILE A 101 37.15 2.40 33.33
CA ILE A 101 36.75 3.82 33.37
C ILE A 101 37.20 4.57 34.62
N LEU A 102 37.74 3.85 35.60
CA LEU A 102 38.09 4.42 36.88
C LEU A 102 39.11 5.56 36.73
N PRO A 103 38.91 6.71 37.41
CA PRO A 103 39.88 7.80 37.42
C PRO A 103 41.28 7.32 37.79
N THR A 104 42.28 7.91 37.14
CA THR A 104 43.69 7.56 37.39
C THR A 104 44.13 7.97 38.80
N GLU A 105 43.64 9.11 39.28
CA GLU A 105 43.92 9.64 40.62
C GLU A 105 43.05 8.97 41.71
N GLU A 106 43.68 8.40 42.74
CA GLU A 106 42.99 7.69 43.85
C GLU A 106 41.90 8.54 44.52
N SER A 107 42.16 9.84 44.72
CA SER A 107 41.23 10.76 45.38
C SER A 107 39.91 10.92 44.59
N LYS A 108 40.00 10.97 43.27
CA LYS A 108 38.86 11.06 42.36
C LYS A 108 38.20 9.71 42.16
N ARG A 109 39.00 8.64 42.10
CA ARG A 109 38.50 7.26 42.01
C ARG A 109 37.61 6.92 43.19
N ARG A 110 38.05 7.27 44.42
CA ARG A 110 37.23 7.13 45.62
C ARG A 110 35.91 7.90 45.51
N LYS A 111 35.94 9.16 45.07
CA LYS A 111 34.73 9.99 44.90
C LYS A 111 33.77 9.40 43.86
N PHE A 112 34.29 8.92 42.73
CA PHE A 112 33.51 8.27 41.69
C PHE A 112 32.80 7.02 42.21
N LEU A 113 33.54 6.11 42.85
CA LEU A 113 33.00 4.84 43.35
C LEU A 113 31.94 5.07 44.44
N LYS A 114 32.17 6.02 45.35
CA LYS A 114 31.17 6.43 46.35
C LYS A 114 29.88 6.89 45.68
N GLU A 115 29.98 7.85 44.77
CA GLU A 115 28.83 8.40 44.05
C GLU A 115 28.08 7.30 43.27
N PHE A 116 28.81 6.41 42.60
CA PHE A 116 28.22 5.30 41.86
C PHE A 116 27.41 4.38 42.77
N PHE A 117 27.99 3.87 43.85
CA PHE A 117 27.30 2.93 44.74
C PHE A 117 26.17 3.61 45.53
N THR A 118 26.34 4.84 46.00
CA THR A 118 25.27 5.61 46.65
C THR A 118 24.06 5.75 45.73
N LYS A 119 24.27 6.03 44.44
CA LYS A 119 23.17 6.09 43.45
C LYS A 119 22.65 4.73 43.01
N TRP A 120 23.50 3.72 42.83
CA TRP A 120 23.07 2.42 42.33
C TRP A 120 22.29 1.61 43.37
N MET A 121 22.65 1.74 44.65
CA MET A 121 21.95 1.12 45.78
C MET A 121 20.63 1.83 46.12
N ASN A 122 20.46 3.10 45.74
CA ASN A 122 19.19 3.81 45.90
C ASN A 122 18.11 3.15 45.01
N ASN A 123 16.94 2.88 45.59
CA ASN A 123 15.80 2.26 44.91
C ASN A 123 14.75 3.26 44.39
N THR A 124 15.00 4.57 44.58
CA THR A 124 14.09 5.67 44.23
C THR A 124 14.35 6.13 42.78
N PRO A 125 13.35 6.04 41.88
CA PRO A 125 13.47 6.56 40.52
C PRO A 125 13.89 8.04 40.50
N GLY A 126 14.78 8.41 39.57
CA GLY A 126 15.31 9.78 39.45
C GLY A 126 16.49 10.09 40.37
N GLN A 127 16.65 9.36 41.48
CA GLN A 127 17.85 9.39 42.33
C GLN A 127 18.74 8.15 42.11
N SER A 128 18.15 7.07 41.59
CA SER A 128 18.84 5.81 41.31
C SER A 128 19.57 5.80 39.98
N SER A 129 20.76 5.21 39.96
CA SER A 129 21.47 4.83 38.73
C SER A 129 20.97 3.52 38.11
N ARG A 130 20.12 2.78 38.83
CA ARG A 130 19.60 1.45 38.45
C ARG A 130 18.12 1.47 38.11
N VAL A 131 17.31 2.17 38.91
CA VAL A 131 15.84 2.15 38.87
C VAL A 131 15.31 3.35 38.09
N TRP A 132 14.36 3.13 37.18
CA TRP A 132 13.66 4.21 36.47
C TRP A 132 12.19 3.90 36.23
N VAL A 133 11.45 4.91 35.77
CA VAL A 133 10.07 4.79 35.30
C VAL A 133 10.07 5.22 33.82
N ASP A 134 9.44 4.44 32.95
CA ASP A 134 9.33 4.80 31.54
C ASP A 134 8.20 5.81 31.27
N GLU A 135 8.03 6.18 29.99
CA GLU A 135 7.00 7.11 29.54
C GLU A 135 5.56 6.59 29.81
N ASN A 136 5.38 5.29 30.05
CA ASN A 136 4.09 4.66 30.35
C ASN A 136 3.83 4.50 31.86
N GLY A 137 4.73 5.00 32.73
CA GLY A 137 4.61 4.84 34.17
C GLY A 137 5.06 3.47 34.70
N THR A 138 5.68 2.62 33.86
CA THR A 138 6.17 1.31 34.27
C THR A 138 7.52 1.47 34.98
N ARG A 139 7.62 0.93 36.21
CA ARG A 139 8.88 0.90 36.98
C ARG A 139 9.76 -0.25 36.51
N TYR A 140 11.05 0.02 36.29
CA TYR A 140 12.05 -0.96 35.92
C TYR A 140 13.14 -1.04 36.98
N ASP A 141 13.49 -2.26 37.37
CA ASP A 141 14.60 -2.56 38.28
C ASP A 141 15.35 -3.82 37.82
N PRO A 142 16.44 -3.68 37.04
CA PRO A 142 17.15 -4.82 36.45
C PRO A 142 17.84 -5.73 37.47
N ALA A 143 17.99 -5.31 38.73
CA ALA A 143 18.46 -6.20 39.79
C ALA A 143 17.36 -7.17 40.25
N GLN A 144 16.09 -6.79 40.14
CA GLN A 144 14.96 -7.63 40.52
C GLN A 144 14.43 -8.44 39.32
N GLU A 145 14.34 -7.80 38.15
CA GLU A 145 13.72 -8.38 36.97
C GLU A 145 14.48 -7.99 35.70
N LEU A 146 15.17 -8.96 35.12
CA LEU A 146 15.85 -8.86 33.84
C LEU A 146 15.87 -10.24 33.19
N PHE A 147 15.49 -10.35 31.93
CA PHE A 147 15.49 -11.62 31.20
C PHE A 147 16.30 -11.49 29.91
N ASP A 148 17.03 -12.54 29.57
CA ASP A 148 17.70 -12.63 28.27
C ASP A 148 16.74 -12.98 27.13
N GLU A 149 17.24 -13.08 25.90
CA GLU A 149 16.43 -13.37 24.72
C GLU A 149 15.74 -14.75 24.76
N LYS A 150 16.14 -15.63 25.68
CA LYS A 150 15.56 -16.97 25.91
C LYS A 150 14.62 -17.00 27.11
N GLY A 151 14.34 -15.86 27.73
CA GLY A 151 13.49 -15.77 28.92
C GLY A 151 14.17 -16.27 30.19
N ARG A 152 15.50 -16.45 30.21
CA ARG A 152 16.22 -16.85 31.43
C ARG A 152 16.47 -15.61 32.28
N SER A 153 16.23 -15.73 33.59
CA SER A 153 16.49 -14.63 34.52
C SER A 153 17.98 -14.29 34.53
N LYS A 154 18.24 -12.98 34.45
CA LYS A 154 19.51 -12.29 34.55
C LYS A 154 19.48 -11.23 35.65
N ALA A 155 18.49 -11.30 36.54
CA ALA A 155 18.47 -10.51 37.77
C ALA A 155 19.78 -10.68 38.55
N MET A 156 20.23 -9.61 39.21
CA MET A 156 21.47 -9.61 39.97
C MET A 156 21.17 -9.90 41.43
N ASP A 157 21.81 -10.94 41.98
CA ASP A 157 21.82 -11.11 43.44
C ASP A 157 22.65 -10.00 44.07
N ILE A 158 21.99 -9.13 44.84
CA ILE A 158 22.58 -7.97 45.51
C ILE A 158 23.08 -8.28 46.93
N SER A 159 23.05 -9.54 47.36
CA SER A 159 23.49 -9.97 48.69
C SER A 159 24.94 -9.61 49.03
N PHE A 160 25.80 -9.45 48.02
CA PHE A 160 27.19 -9.02 48.20
C PHE A 160 27.33 -7.58 48.73
N LEU A 161 26.28 -6.76 48.59
CA LEU A 161 26.24 -5.40 49.13
C LEU A 161 25.64 -5.35 50.55
N ASN A 162 25.33 -6.50 51.16
CA ASN A 162 24.77 -6.54 52.51
C ASN A 162 25.76 -5.98 53.54
N GLY A 163 25.36 -4.94 54.26
CA GLY A 163 26.23 -4.27 55.24
C GLY A 163 27.28 -3.34 54.64
N PHE A 164 27.29 -3.16 53.31
CA PHE A 164 28.19 -2.21 52.65
C PHE A 164 27.65 -0.78 52.74
N ASN A 165 28.44 0.13 53.29
CA ASN A 165 28.14 1.58 53.34
C ASN A 165 29.14 2.36 52.47
N PRO A 166 28.74 2.84 51.28
CA PRO A 166 29.63 3.57 50.36
C PRO A 166 30.26 4.81 50.99
N GLU A 167 29.57 5.50 51.89
CA GLU A 167 30.06 6.75 52.48
C GLU A 167 31.23 6.54 53.45
N GLU A 168 31.27 5.39 54.11
CA GLU A 168 32.27 5.04 55.13
C GLU A 168 33.39 4.13 54.60
N ALA A 169 33.16 3.46 53.47
CA ALA A 169 34.11 2.51 52.87
C ALA A 169 35.49 3.12 52.51
N SER A 170 36.51 2.28 52.67
CA SER A 170 37.87 2.51 52.15
C SER A 170 37.91 2.39 50.62
N LEU A 171 39.00 2.86 49.99
CA LEU A 171 39.15 2.73 48.54
C LEU A 171 39.25 1.26 48.11
N ASP A 172 39.96 0.44 48.86
CA ASP A 172 40.13 -0.99 48.58
C ASP A 172 38.78 -1.73 48.62
N GLU A 173 37.94 -1.47 49.63
CA GLU A 173 36.58 -2.04 49.73
C GLU A 173 35.69 -1.57 48.55
N LEU A 174 35.79 -0.30 48.15
CA LEU A 174 35.05 0.24 47.00
C LEU A 174 35.48 -0.42 45.69
N GLU A 175 36.78 -0.66 45.49
CA GLU A 175 37.33 -1.32 44.30
C GLU A 175 37.00 -2.81 44.27
N GLU A 176 37.02 -3.49 45.42
CA GLU A 176 36.56 -4.87 45.56
C GLU A 176 35.09 -5.01 45.16
N MET A 177 34.22 -4.15 45.71
CA MET A 177 32.79 -4.14 45.36
C MET A 177 32.53 -3.77 43.91
N TRP A 178 33.34 -2.87 43.32
CA TRP A 178 33.24 -2.51 41.90
C TRP A 178 33.54 -3.70 40.98
N ASN A 179 34.62 -4.44 41.28
CA ASN A 179 34.98 -5.64 40.55
C ASN A 179 33.94 -6.76 40.75
N GLU A 180 33.45 -6.95 41.97
CA GLU A 180 32.40 -7.93 42.25
C GLU A 180 31.09 -7.57 41.53
N TRP A 181 30.65 -6.30 41.59
CA TRP A 181 29.49 -5.81 40.85
C TRP A 181 29.65 -6.09 39.36
N GLY A 182 30.81 -5.73 38.77
CA GLY A 182 31.13 -5.97 37.37
C GLY A 182 31.00 -7.44 36.98
N SER A 183 31.53 -8.35 37.81
CA SER A 183 31.46 -9.80 37.56
C SER A 183 30.02 -10.34 37.49
N LYS A 184 29.07 -9.70 38.18
CA LYS A 184 27.65 -10.09 38.20
C LYS A 184 26.83 -9.46 37.06
N THR A 185 27.41 -8.61 36.23
CA THR A 185 26.70 -7.94 35.12
C THR A 185 26.51 -8.81 33.86
N ASN A 186 26.83 -10.11 33.90
CA ASN A 186 26.74 -10.99 32.74
C ASN A 186 27.46 -10.41 31.49
N ASN A 187 28.59 -9.72 31.70
CA ASN A 187 29.34 -8.98 30.67
C ASN A 187 28.61 -7.78 30.03
N SER A 188 27.44 -7.37 30.53
CA SER A 188 26.66 -6.23 30.01
C SER A 188 26.28 -5.22 31.12
N PRO A 189 27.25 -4.46 31.66
CA PRO A 189 27.05 -3.46 32.70
C PRO A 189 25.88 -2.50 32.46
N PHE A 190 25.73 -1.99 31.24
CA PHE A 190 24.66 -1.03 30.93
C PHE A 190 23.26 -1.60 31.11
N SER A 191 23.07 -2.92 31.01
CA SER A 191 21.77 -3.56 31.27
C SER A 191 21.27 -3.31 32.69
N TYR A 192 22.18 -3.06 33.64
CA TYR A 192 21.88 -2.81 35.05
C TYR A 192 21.84 -1.33 35.42
N LEU A 193 21.86 -0.44 34.43
CA LEU A 193 21.84 1.01 34.60
C LEU A 193 20.60 1.63 33.95
N SER A 194 20.13 2.75 34.51
CA SER A 194 19.04 3.54 33.95
C SER A 194 19.47 4.24 32.64
N PRO A 195 18.54 4.52 31.70
CA PRO A 195 18.87 5.16 30.42
C PRO A 195 19.62 6.50 30.55
N LEU A 196 19.29 7.29 31.58
CA LEU A 196 19.99 8.54 31.89
C LEU A 196 21.45 8.29 32.27
N THR A 197 21.68 7.32 33.17
CA THR A 197 23.01 6.95 33.64
C THR A 197 23.87 6.43 32.49
N ARG A 198 23.33 5.56 31.62
CA ARG A 198 24.05 5.07 30.42
C ARG A 198 24.51 6.22 29.52
N ARG A 199 23.65 7.21 29.30
CA ARG A 199 23.99 8.41 28.52
C ARG A 199 25.07 9.23 29.21
N GLN A 200 25.00 9.40 30.53
CA GLN A 200 26.01 10.15 31.29
C GLN A 200 27.39 9.48 31.17
N PHE A 201 27.48 8.16 31.33
CA PHE A 201 28.71 7.41 31.11
C PHE A 201 29.26 7.57 29.70
N PHE A 202 28.41 7.41 28.68
CA PHE A 202 28.82 7.53 27.28
C PHE A 202 29.34 8.92 26.91
N LYS A 203 28.83 9.97 27.57
CA LYS A 203 29.23 11.37 27.32
C LYS A 203 30.29 11.90 28.29
N GLY A 204 30.76 11.09 29.24
CA GLY A 204 31.65 11.57 30.30
C GLY A 204 30.97 12.63 31.21
N GLU A 205 29.64 12.60 31.33
CA GLU A 205 28.85 13.52 32.15
C GLU A 205 28.51 12.93 33.54
N PHE A 206 28.91 11.69 33.83
CA PHE A 206 28.72 11.09 35.15
C PHE A 206 29.67 11.75 36.16
N PRO A 207 29.26 12.04 37.41
CA PRO A 207 30.13 12.76 38.34
C PRO A 207 31.47 12.04 38.57
N HIS A 208 32.55 12.84 38.60
CA HIS A 208 33.92 12.37 38.86
C HIS A 208 34.52 11.42 37.81
N ILE A 209 33.90 11.28 36.63
CA ILE A 209 34.49 10.58 35.49
C ILE A 209 35.51 11.45 34.76
N GLU A 210 36.60 10.87 34.25
CA GLU A 210 37.66 11.61 33.53
C GLU A 210 37.58 11.47 32.01
N THR A 211 36.92 10.43 31.51
CA THR A 211 36.88 10.08 30.08
C THR A 211 35.49 9.66 29.64
N GLU A 212 35.17 9.92 28.37
CA GLU A 212 33.95 9.42 27.74
C GLU A 212 34.05 7.91 27.48
N LEU A 213 32.98 7.17 27.75
CA LEU A 213 32.94 5.73 27.51
C LEU A 213 32.40 5.41 26.11
N LYS A 214 33.26 5.52 25.10
CA LYS A 214 32.96 5.20 23.68
C LYS A 214 33.79 4.01 23.14
N PRO A 215 33.85 2.84 23.81
CA PRO A 215 34.69 1.74 23.36
C PRO A 215 33.97 0.90 22.30
N TYR A 216 33.76 1.44 21.09
CA TYR A 216 32.93 0.83 20.06
C TYR A 216 33.23 -0.66 19.82
N TYR A 217 34.51 -1.05 19.66
CA TYR A 217 34.93 -2.45 19.49
C TYR A 217 34.67 -3.38 20.68
N ARG A 218 34.27 -2.83 21.81
CA ARG A 218 34.01 -3.55 23.06
C ARG A 218 32.59 -3.30 23.53
N MET A 219 31.70 -2.85 22.66
CA MET A 219 30.28 -2.73 22.99
C MET A 219 29.58 -4.07 22.75
N VAL A 220 28.75 -4.47 23.71
CA VAL A 220 27.89 -5.65 23.65
C VAL A 220 26.41 -5.24 23.75
N PRO A 221 25.49 -6.02 23.17
CA PRO A 221 24.06 -5.74 23.30
C PRO A 221 23.62 -5.71 24.76
N ASN A 222 22.69 -4.80 25.08
CA ASN A 222 21.98 -4.86 26.35
C ASN A 222 21.21 -6.18 26.44
N ILE A 223 21.01 -6.72 27.63
CA ILE A 223 20.35 -8.01 27.86
C ILE A 223 18.87 -7.93 27.45
N GLY A 224 18.37 -9.01 26.84
CA GLY A 224 16.99 -9.16 26.39
C GLY A 224 16.86 -9.15 24.87
N ILE A 225 15.83 -8.49 24.34
CA ILE A 225 15.52 -8.50 22.91
C ILE A 225 16.65 -7.96 22.01
N PHE A 226 17.56 -7.14 22.54
CA PHE A 226 18.71 -6.62 21.78
C PHE A 226 19.66 -7.74 21.33
N GLN A 227 19.83 -8.78 22.17
CA GLN A 227 20.66 -9.96 21.87
C GLN A 227 20.08 -10.81 20.74
N LYS A 228 18.76 -10.73 20.49
CA LYS A 228 18.09 -11.40 19.36
C LYS A 228 18.54 -10.82 18.01
N TYR A 229 18.77 -9.50 17.94
CA TYR A 229 18.88 -8.79 16.66
C TYR A 229 20.25 -8.19 16.36
N ILE A 230 21.03 -7.83 17.38
CA ILE A 230 22.33 -7.19 17.15
C ILE A 230 23.43 -8.26 17.12
N ASP A 231 24.26 -8.19 16.09
CA ASP A 231 25.43 -9.07 15.93
C ASP A 231 26.68 -8.38 16.47
N ASP A 232 27.00 -7.22 15.90
CA ASP A 232 28.22 -6.48 16.21
C ASP A 232 28.05 -4.96 16.01
N ILE A 233 29.08 -4.20 16.38
CA ILE A 233 29.19 -2.76 16.20
C ILE A 233 30.62 -2.36 15.86
N GLU A 234 30.76 -1.54 14.83
CA GLU A 234 32.04 -1.03 14.34
C GLU A 234 32.10 0.49 14.51
N PRO A 235 33.28 1.08 14.76
CA PRO A 235 33.45 2.52 14.71
C PRO A 235 33.50 3.02 13.27
N THR A 236 32.94 4.21 13.06
CA THR A 236 33.06 4.95 11.80
C THR A 236 33.84 6.24 12.03
N SER A 237 34.16 6.97 10.95
CA SER A 237 34.86 8.26 11.03
C SER A 237 34.14 9.31 11.90
N VAL A 238 32.84 9.16 12.12
CA VAL A 238 32.00 10.10 12.86
C VAL A 238 31.19 9.46 13.98
N GLY A 239 31.30 8.15 14.22
CA GLY A 239 30.46 7.47 15.21
C GLY A 239 30.56 5.94 15.18
N TRP A 240 29.41 5.29 15.02
CA TRP A 240 29.22 3.85 15.09
C TRP A 240 28.39 3.32 13.93
N GLU A 241 28.58 2.05 13.59
CA GLU A 241 27.78 1.28 12.66
C GLU A 241 27.35 -0.02 13.33
N ILE A 242 26.04 -0.27 13.41
CA ILE A 242 25.48 -1.50 13.97
C ILE A 242 25.27 -2.51 12.84
N LEU A 243 25.79 -3.71 13.04
CA LEU A 243 25.54 -4.87 12.21
C LEU A 243 24.43 -5.72 12.84
N PHE A 244 23.32 -5.87 12.12
CA PHE A 244 22.21 -6.70 12.58
C PHE A 244 22.39 -8.15 12.14
N LYS A 245 22.01 -9.09 13.01
CA LYS A 245 21.97 -10.51 12.69
C LYS A 245 21.09 -10.76 11.47
N PRO A 246 21.52 -11.57 10.49
CA PRO A 246 20.67 -11.95 9.37
C PRO A 246 19.42 -12.67 9.86
N GLN A 247 18.25 -12.17 9.48
CA GLN A 247 16.97 -12.80 9.78
C GLN A 247 16.68 -13.86 8.72
N LYS A 248 16.12 -15.00 9.15
CA LYS A 248 15.81 -16.15 8.28
C LYS A 248 14.39 -16.10 7.71
N SER A 249 13.58 -15.11 8.11
CA SER A 249 12.26 -14.82 7.53
C SER A 249 12.06 -13.32 7.36
N TYR A 250 11.19 -12.95 6.42
CA TYR A 250 10.86 -11.56 6.17
C TYR A 250 10.05 -10.92 7.32
N GLY A 251 9.19 -11.70 7.97
CA GLY A 251 8.42 -11.24 9.13
C GLY A 251 9.32 -10.85 10.31
N GLU A 252 10.30 -11.69 10.65
CA GLU A 252 11.30 -11.37 11.70
C GLU A 252 12.15 -10.15 11.32
N PHE A 253 12.48 -9.98 10.04
CA PHE A 253 13.19 -8.80 9.56
C PHE A 253 12.38 -7.51 9.76
N GLN A 254 11.08 -7.54 9.45
CA GLN A 254 10.19 -6.39 9.65
C GLN A 254 9.94 -6.14 11.15
N GLU A 255 9.84 -7.20 11.96
CA GLU A 255 9.76 -7.13 13.43
C GLU A 255 11.00 -6.43 14.00
N MET A 256 12.19 -6.82 13.54
CA MET A 256 13.47 -6.20 13.92
C MET A 256 13.50 -4.70 13.56
N ILE A 257 13.08 -4.32 12.35
CA ILE A 257 13.03 -2.91 11.94
C ILE A 257 12.04 -2.13 12.82
N ALA A 258 10.85 -2.66 13.06
CA ALA A 258 9.83 -2.02 13.88
C ALA A 258 10.30 -1.82 15.32
N TRP A 259 10.89 -2.86 15.91
CA TRP A 259 11.54 -2.81 17.21
C TRP A 259 12.61 -1.73 17.27
N PHE A 260 13.56 -1.73 16.33
CA PHE A 260 14.67 -0.79 16.31
C PHE A 260 14.17 0.67 16.26
N LYS A 261 13.21 0.95 15.37
CA LYS A 261 12.62 2.27 15.23
C LYS A 261 11.93 2.75 16.51
N LYS A 262 11.20 1.85 17.19
CA LYS A 262 10.50 2.17 18.44
C LYS A 262 11.49 2.41 19.57
N THR A 263 12.46 1.51 19.76
CA THR A 263 13.45 1.58 20.83
C THR A 263 14.37 2.81 20.70
N MET A 264 14.70 3.22 19.49
CA MET A 264 15.53 4.39 19.23
C MET A 264 14.74 5.69 19.12
N GLY A 265 13.40 5.64 19.13
CA GLY A 265 12.49 6.78 18.97
C GLY A 265 12.44 7.72 20.18
N ARG A 266 11.88 8.92 20.04
CA ARG A 266 11.84 9.91 21.14
C ARG A 266 10.55 10.72 21.11
N ASN A 267 9.99 11.03 22.28
CA ASN A 267 8.80 11.89 22.42
C ASN A 267 7.63 11.38 21.56
N GLY A 268 7.44 10.06 21.48
CA GLY A 268 6.43 9.44 20.61
C GLY A 268 6.80 9.34 19.12
N GLU A 269 7.91 9.93 18.67
CA GLU A 269 8.39 9.79 17.29
C GLU A 269 9.23 8.53 17.09
N LEU A 270 9.02 7.84 15.96
CA LEU A 270 9.84 6.69 15.56
C LEU A 270 11.20 7.13 15.01
N PHE A 271 12.25 6.38 15.32
CA PHE A 271 13.56 6.59 14.71
C PHE A 271 13.56 6.19 13.22
N GLN A 272 14.60 6.63 12.49
CA GLN A 272 14.81 6.19 11.12
C GLN A 272 15.12 4.69 11.06
N ALA A 273 14.61 4.00 10.03
CA ALA A 273 14.97 2.61 9.77
C ALA A 273 16.49 2.45 9.53
N PRO A 274 17.02 1.22 9.64
CA PRO A 274 18.37 0.88 9.16
C PRO A 274 18.60 1.38 7.73
N GLY A 275 19.77 1.95 7.50
CA GLY A 275 20.10 2.66 6.26
C GLY A 275 20.45 1.71 5.12
N HIS A 276 21.15 0.63 5.43
CA HIS A 276 21.42 -0.45 4.47
C HIS A 276 20.56 -1.64 4.84
N GLN A 277 19.80 -2.16 3.88
CA GLN A 277 19.02 -3.38 4.04
C GLN A 277 19.46 -4.35 2.96
N ARG A 278 19.69 -5.61 3.29
CA ARG A 278 20.18 -6.61 2.34
C ARG A 278 19.21 -7.74 2.18
N MET A 279 19.11 -8.22 0.95
CA MET A 279 18.46 -9.47 0.61
C MET A 279 19.52 -10.39 0.00
N VAL A 280 19.77 -11.53 0.64
CA VAL A 280 20.72 -12.54 0.15
C VAL A 280 19.91 -13.73 -0.37
N VAL A 281 20.07 -14.02 -1.65
CA VAL A 281 19.31 -15.06 -2.35
C VAL A 281 20.25 -16.17 -2.81
N PRO A 282 20.14 -17.39 -2.25
CA PRO A 282 20.90 -18.54 -2.74
C PRO A 282 20.39 -18.94 -4.13
N VAL A 283 21.21 -18.75 -5.16
CA VAL A 283 20.83 -19.01 -6.55
C VAL A 283 21.31 -20.39 -7.01
N GLY A 284 20.54 -21.03 -7.87
CA GLY A 284 20.92 -22.29 -8.52
C GLY A 284 21.48 -22.07 -9.92
N LYS A 285 22.15 -23.08 -10.49
CA LYS A 285 22.75 -23.01 -11.84
C LYS A 285 21.77 -22.64 -12.98
N LYS A 286 20.48 -22.88 -12.80
CA LYS A 286 19.42 -22.58 -13.79
C LYS A 286 18.74 -21.22 -13.58
N PHE A 287 19.28 -20.38 -12.69
CA PHE A 287 18.73 -19.06 -12.40
C PHE A 287 18.86 -18.12 -13.60
N ASN A 288 17.77 -17.44 -13.97
CA ASN A 288 17.76 -16.56 -15.13
C ASN A 288 18.35 -15.18 -14.80
N ARG A 289 19.69 -15.09 -14.83
CA ARG A 289 20.43 -13.87 -14.48
C ARG A 289 20.09 -12.66 -15.36
N GLN A 290 19.86 -12.85 -16.66
CA GLN A 290 19.52 -11.77 -17.59
C GLN A 290 18.21 -11.05 -17.21
N LYS A 291 17.19 -11.82 -16.81
CA LYS A 291 15.91 -11.25 -16.37
C LYS A 291 15.94 -10.79 -14.91
N ALA A 292 16.76 -11.42 -14.07
CA ALA A 292 17.02 -10.94 -12.71
C ALA A 292 17.69 -9.56 -12.73
N ALA A 293 18.65 -9.34 -13.63
CA ALA A 293 19.31 -8.06 -13.83
C ALA A 293 18.32 -6.98 -14.29
N GLU A 294 17.43 -7.30 -15.24
CA GLU A 294 16.35 -6.39 -15.67
C GLU A 294 15.47 -5.98 -14.47
N LEU A 295 15.09 -6.93 -13.63
CA LEU A 295 14.26 -6.64 -12.46
C LEU A 295 15.00 -5.76 -11.43
N THR A 296 16.32 -5.94 -11.27
CA THR A 296 17.17 -5.07 -10.43
C THR A 296 17.31 -3.67 -11.02
N LYS A 297 17.51 -3.54 -12.34
CA LYS A 297 17.50 -2.24 -13.05
C LYS A 297 16.22 -1.47 -12.79
N VAL A 298 15.09 -2.13 -12.96
CA VAL A 298 13.77 -1.51 -12.75
C VAL A 298 13.54 -1.18 -11.27
N ALA A 299 14.06 -1.97 -10.33
CA ALA A 299 14.03 -1.65 -8.91
C ALA A 299 14.79 -0.36 -8.59
N GLN A 300 15.97 -0.14 -9.18
CA GLN A 300 16.70 1.13 -9.06
C GLN A 300 15.87 2.31 -9.57
N ALA A 301 15.27 2.17 -10.76
CA ALA A 301 14.43 3.21 -11.33
C ALA A 301 13.26 3.58 -10.40
N LEU A 302 12.59 2.59 -9.80
CA LEU A 302 11.52 2.83 -8.84
C LEU A 302 12.01 3.56 -7.59
N ILE A 303 13.17 3.18 -7.04
CA ILE A 303 13.78 3.85 -5.88
C ILE A 303 14.03 5.32 -6.18
N VAL A 304 14.61 5.64 -7.33
CA VAL A 304 14.96 7.00 -7.72
C VAL A 304 13.69 7.84 -7.93
N LEU A 305 12.73 7.33 -8.71
CA LEU A 305 11.47 8.04 -8.98
C LEU A 305 10.65 8.30 -7.71
N GLU A 306 10.53 7.31 -6.82
CA GLU A 306 9.83 7.47 -5.54
C GLU A 306 10.59 8.39 -4.57
N GLY A 307 11.93 8.38 -4.60
CA GLY A 307 12.76 9.32 -3.84
C GLY A 307 12.55 10.77 -4.27
N ILE A 308 12.52 11.01 -5.59
CA ILE A 308 12.20 12.31 -6.17
C ILE A 308 10.79 12.76 -5.76
N ALA A 309 9.78 11.94 -6.04
CA ALA A 309 8.38 12.24 -5.73
C ALA A 309 8.15 12.46 -4.22
N GLY A 310 8.83 11.67 -3.38
CA GLY A 310 8.77 11.73 -1.92
C GLY A 310 9.63 12.83 -1.28
N ARG A 311 10.35 13.63 -2.08
CA ARG A 311 11.25 14.71 -1.61
C ARG A 311 12.34 14.20 -0.67
N SER A 312 12.90 13.02 -0.92
CA SER A 312 13.92 12.45 -0.05
C SER A 312 15.28 13.14 -0.16
N GLY A 313 15.48 13.99 -1.17
CA GLY A 313 16.77 14.62 -1.49
C GLY A 313 17.77 13.62 -2.10
N ILE A 314 17.27 12.58 -2.77
CA ILE A 314 18.12 11.56 -3.40
C ILE A 314 18.97 12.15 -4.53
N GLU A 315 18.47 13.21 -5.18
CA GLU A 315 19.06 13.91 -6.32
C GLU A 315 20.21 14.84 -5.92
N THR A 316 20.43 15.03 -4.61
CA THR A 316 21.42 15.96 -4.06
C THR A 316 22.31 15.30 -3.00
N ALA A 317 22.29 13.97 -2.89
CA ALA A 317 23.09 13.26 -1.90
C ALA A 317 24.54 13.14 -2.40
N ASP A 318 25.50 13.59 -1.60
CA ASP A 318 26.92 13.77 -1.97
C ASP A 318 27.71 12.48 -2.32
N TYR A 319 27.12 11.28 -2.32
CA TYR A 319 27.91 10.03 -2.32
C TYR A 319 27.39 8.82 -3.12
N LYS A 320 26.44 8.94 -4.05
CA LYS A 320 25.92 7.75 -4.76
C LYS A 320 25.53 8.03 -6.21
N GLU A 321 26.34 7.57 -7.15
CA GLU A 321 26.04 7.61 -8.58
C GLU A 321 24.94 6.59 -8.92
N ILE A 322 24.13 6.91 -9.93
CA ILE A 322 23.16 5.95 -10.47
C ILE A 322 23.93 4.93 -11.30
N LEU A 323 23.71 3.64 -11.02
CA LEU A 323 24.33 2.56 -11.79
C LEU A 323 23.73 2.55 -13.19
N ASP A 324 24.56 2.44 -14.22
CA ASP A 324 24.07 2.21 -15.58
C ASP A 324 23.57 0.76 -15.76
N ASP A 325 22.91 0.50 -16.89
CA ASP A 325 22.37 -0.83 -17.19
C ASP A 325 23.46 -1.90 -17.34
N TRP A 326 24.67 -1.53 -17.76
CA TRP A 326 25.78 -2.44 -17.98
C TRP A 326 26.38 -2.92 -16.65
N GLU A 327 26.57 -2.02 -15.71
CA GLU A 327 27.07 -2.29 -14.37
C GLU A 327 26.12 -3.25 -13.61
N ILE A 328 24.81 -3.00 -13.66
CA ILE A 328 23.81 -3.92 -13.08
C ILE A 328 23.85 -5.29 -13.79
N SER A 329 24.03 -5.30 -15.11
CA SER A 329 24.22 -6.53 -15.88
C SER A 329 25.40 -7.34 -15.35
N ASN A 330 26.59 -6.74 -15.22
CA ASN A 330 27.79 -7.44 -14.75
C ASN A 330 27.64 -7.93 -13.32
N GLY A 331 27.07 -7.11 -12.43
CA GLY A 331 26.90 -7.51 -11.03
C GLY A 331 26.01 -8.75 -10.85
N ILE A 332 24.93 -8.87 -11.63
CA ILE A 332 23.99 -10.00 -11.53
C ILE A 332 24.41 -11.20 -12.40
N ILE A 333 24.99 -10.96 -13.59
CA ILE A 333 25.32 -12.01 -14.55
C ILE A 333 26.69 -12.63 -14.25
N ASP A 334 27.69 -11.78 -14.04
CA ASP A 334 29.09 -12.17 -13.91
C ASP A 334 29.53 -12.26 -12.43
N GLY A 335 28.72 -11.73 -11.51
CA GLY A 335 28.92 -11.84 -10.07
C GLY A 335 29.89 -10.81 -9.49
N GLU A 336 30.12 -9.71 -10.22
CA GLU A 336 30.98 -8.60 -9.80
C GLU A 336 30.29 -7.70 -8.76
N GLU A 337 31.06 -6.98 -7.95
CA GLU A 337 30.49 -5.95 -7.07
C GLU A 337 30.26 -4.67 -7.89
N THR A 338 29.07 -4.08 -7.77
CA THR A 338 28.79 -2.76 -8.37
C THR A 338 29.26 -1.64 -7.47
N ASN A 339 29.39 -0.43 -8.01
CA ASN A 339 29.53 0.81 -7.28
C ASN A 339 28.37 1.05 -6.31
N ARG A 340 28.55 2.06 -5.47
CA ARG A 340 27.59 2.46 -4.45
C ARG A 340 26.55 3.40 -5.06
N GLY A 341 25.38 2.85 -5.40
CA GLY A 341 24.24 3.63 -5.89
C GLY A 341 23.03 3.61 -4.93
N PRO A 342 21.83 3.92 -5.45
CA PRO A 342 20.58 3.71 -4.71
C PRO A 342 20.41 2.27 -4.22
N LEU A 343 20.95 1.31 -4.98
CA LEU A 343 21.22 -0.06 -4.60
C LEU A 343 22.67 -0.42 -4.92
N ARG A 344 23.15 -1.56 -4.40
CA ARG A 344 24.41 -2.19 -4.78
C ARG A 344 24.19 -3.70 -4.91
N VAL A 345 24.78 -4.31 -5.94
CA VAL A 345 24.93 -5.76 -6.00
C VAL A 345 26.29 -6.09 -5.41
N ASP A 346 26.33 -6.88 -4.34
CA ASP A 346 27.61 -7.33 -3.79
C ASP A 346 28.17 -8.48 -4.63
N TYR A 347 29.49 -8.68 -4.57
CA TYR A 347 30.14 -9.81 -5.25
C TYR A 347 29.48 -11.15 -4.87
N GLU A 348 29.36 -12.03 -5.85
CA GLU A 348 28.70 -13.32 -5.66
C GLU A 348 29.41 -14.16 -4.60
N GLY A 349 28.62 -14.75 -3.70
CA GLY A 349 29.18 -15.60 -2.65
C GLY A 349 29.64 -14.85 -1.39
N ARG A 350 29.58 -13.52 -1.35
CA ARG A 350 30.05 -12.70 -0.21
C ARG A 350 29.59 -13.19 1.17
N PHE A 351 28.29 -13.46 1.30
CA PHE A 351 27.70 -13.87 2.58
C PHE A 351 27.39 -15.36 2.64
N VAL A 352 26.93 -15.92 1.52
CA VAL A 352 26.58 -17.34 1.37
C VAL A 352 27.09 -17.81 0.02
N ASN A 353 27.78 -18.94 -0.05
CA ASN A 353 28.24 -19.51 -1.33
C ASN A 353 27.09 -19.65 -2.33
N ASP A 354 27.35 -19.40 -3.61
CA ASP A 354 26.36 -19.43 -4.71
C ASP A 354 25.12 -18.57 -4.38
N SER A 355 25.32 -17.31 -4.00
CA SER A 355 24.23 -16.38 -3.71
C SER A 355 24.45 -15.01 -4.31
N ILE A 356 23.34 -14.39 -4.70
CA ILE A 356 23.29 -12.99 -5.11
C ILE A 356 22.85 -12.18 -3.90
N SER A 357 23.60 -11.13 -3.57
CA SER A 357 23.25 -10.18 -2.52
C SER A 357 22.94 -8.82 -3.12
N ILE A 358 21.77 -8.27 -2.76
CA ILE A 358 21.37 -6.92 -3.15
C ILE A 358 21.24 -6.09 -1.88
N GLU A 359 22.07 -5.07 -1.78
CA GLU A 359 22.02 -4.04 -0.75
C GLU A 359 21.18 -2.86 -1.24
N PHE A 360 20.10 -2.57 -0.54
CA PHE A 360 19.26 -1.40 -0.78
C PHE A 360 19.66 -0.26 0.16
N ARG A 361 20.06 0.88 -0.40
CA ARG A 361 20.70 1.96 0.35
C ARG A 361 19.87 3.25 0.42
N SER A 362 19.53 3.81 -0.74
CA SER A 362 18.77 5.07 -0.81
C SER A 362 17.29 4.75 -1.08
N GLY A 363 16.37 5.58 -0.58
CA GLY A 363 14.91 5.38 -0.77
C GLY A 363 14.25 4.26 0.06
N THR A 364 15.01 3.34 0.66
CA THR A 364 14.48 2.28 1.56
C THR A 364 14.07 2.75 2.95
N LYS A 365 14.32 4.01 3.27
CA LYS A 365 13.70 4.67 4.43
C LYS A 365 12.18 4.73 4.30
N ASN A 366 11.66 4.73 3.07
CA ASN A 366 10.24 4.60 2.80
C ASN A 366 9.84 3.11 2.81
N ALA A 367 9.17 2.69 3.90
CA ALA A 367 8.75 1.30 4.09
C ALA A 367 7.88 0.78 2.94
N ARG A 368 7.04 1.62 2.31
CA ARG A 368 6.20 1.21 1.17
C ARG A 368 7.04 0.75 -0.01
N VAL A 369 8.06 1.54 -0.36
CA VAL A 369 8.93 1.28 -1.51
C VAL A 369 9.81 0.07 -1.21
N ALA A 370 10.44 0.05 -0.03
CA ALA A 370 11.28 -1.05 0.41
C ALA A 370 10.52 -2.39 0.42
N ARG A 371 9.35 -2.44 1.05
CA ARG A 371 8.56 -3.67 1.17
C ARG A 371 8.13 -4.19 -0.19
N PHE A 372 7.64 -3.32 -1.07
CA PHE A 372 7.23 -3.72 -2.42
C PHE A 372 8.40 -4.28 -3.25
N ILE A 373 9.55 -3.60 -3.24
CA ILE A 373 10.74 -4.02 -4.01
C ILE A 373 11.28 -5.33 -3.47
N GLN A 374 11.46 -5.44 -2.15
CA GLN A 374 11.96 -6.65 -1.51
C GLN A 374 11.00 -7.83 -1.73
N ALA A 375 9.68 -7.64 -1.61
CA ALA A 375 8.71 -8.68 -1.89
C ALA A 375 8.71 -9.11 -3.36
N SER A 376 8.81 -8.16 -4.31
CA SER A 376 8.81 -8.47 -5.75
C SER A 376 10.08 -9.19 -6.19
N LEU A 377 11.25 -8.74 -5.72
CA LEU A 377 12.53 -9.39 -6.00
C LEU A 377 12.59 -10.78 -5.34
N ALA A 378 12.30 -10.88 -4.04
CA ALA A 378 12.40 -12.14 -3.30
C ALA A 378 11.46 -13.21 -3.86
N SER A 379 10.20 -12.86 -4.15
CA SER A 379 9.22 -13.81 -4.71
C SER A 379 9.63 -14.33 -6.10
N ARG A 380 10.01 -13.44 -7.02
CA ARG A 380 10.44 -13.83 -8.38
C ARG A 380 11.77 -14.58 -8.36
N PHE A 381 12.74 -14.11 -7.58
CA PHE A 381 14.05 -14.76 -7.49
C PHE A 381 13.92 -16.16 -6.85
N SER A 382 13.13 -16.29 -5.77
CA SER A 382 12.94 -17.58 -5.08
C SER A 382 12.27 -18.65 -5.94
N ARG A 383 11.51 -18.26 -6.96
CA ARG A 383 10.81 -19.18 -7.86
C ARG A 383 11.41 -19.24 -9.27
N ASN A 384 12.42 -18.43 -9.55
CA ASN A 384 12.98 -18.23 -10.89
C ASN A 384 11.88 -17.88 -11.90
N ASP A 385 10.89 -17.09 -11.46
CA ASP A 385 9.72 -16.69 -12.25
C ASP A 385 9.86 -15.24 -12.71
N PHE A 386 10.30 -15.11 -13.95
CA PHE A 386 10.48 -13.85 -14.66
C PHE A 386 9.53 -13.76 -15.85
N SER A 387 8.33 -14.33 -15.72
CA SER A 387 7.23 -14.12 -16.65
C SER A 387 6.92 -12.62 -16.78
N GLY A 388 6.75 -12.16 -18.03
CA GLY A 388 6.54 -10.75 -18.37
C GLY A 388 7.76 -9.83 -18.25
N ILE A 389 8.91 -10.32 -17.78
CA ILE A 389 10.14 -9.52 -17.64
C ILE A 389 11.04 -9.74 -18.87
N GLU A 390 11.61 -8.65 -19.38
CA GLU A 390 12.55 -8.64 -20.50
C GLU A 390 13.96 -9.03 -20.05
N LYS A 391 14.87 -9.23 -21.01
CA LYS A 391 16.29 -9.41 -20.70
C LYS A 391 16.95 -8.04 -20.57
N ILE A 392 17.87 -7.87 -19.63
CA ILE A 392 18.54 -6.56 -19.45
C ILE A 392 19.21 -6.05 -20.72
N ARG A 393 19.74 -6.96 -21.56
CA ARG A 393 20.41 -6.62 -22.82
C ARG A 393 19.47 -6.42 -24.02
N SER A 394 18.15 -6.48 -23.85
CA SER A 394 17.20 -6.24 -24.96
C SER A 394 16.84 -4.77 -25.14
N TRP A 395 17.13 -3.91 -24.16
CA TRP A 395 16.91 -2.47 -24.22
C TRP A 395 17.70 -1.76 -23.12
N THR A 396 18.00 -0.49 -23.33
CA THR A 396 18.73 0.35 -22.37
C THR A 396 17.82 1.43 -21.80
N LEU A 397 17.75 1.55 -20.47
CA LEU A 397 17.11 2.67 -19.77
C LEU A 397 18.12 3.79 -19.49
N ILE A 398 19.29 3.40 -18.97
CA ILE A 398 20.38 4.29 -18.56
C ILE A 398 21.70 3.78 -19.15
N ASP A 399 22.40 4.66 -19.86
CA ASP A 399 23.76 4.49 -20.37
C ASP A 399 24.64 5.70 -19.99
N GLU A 400 25.94 5.63 -20.29
CA GLU A 400 26.90 6.73 -20.06
C GLU A 400 26.43 8.06 -20.68
N GLU A 401 25.84 8.02 -21.89
CA GLU A 401 25.35 9.23 -22.58
C GLU A 401 24.16 9.87 -21.82
N THR A 402 23.25 9.05 -21.30
CA THR A 402 22.08 9.49 -20.53
C THR A 402 22.48 10.10 -19.17
N ILE A 403 23.62 9.70 -18.60
CA ILE A 403 24.04 10.10 -17.24
C ILE A 403 24.68 11.49 -17.22
N HIS A 404 25.45 11.87 -18.25
CA HIS A 404 26.42 12.96 -18.11
C HIS A 404 26.02 14.30 -18.74
N TYR A 405 25.30 14.34 -19.87
CA TYR A 405 25.10 15.61 -20.58
C TYR A 405 23.80 15.70 -21.40
N ALA A 406 23.11 16.83 -21.33
CA ALA A 406 21.95 17.11 -22.18
C ALA A 406 22.37 17.83 -23.47
N GLU A 407 22.17 17.20 -24.63
CA GLU A 407 22.50 17.79 -25.94
C GLU A 407 21.28 18.44 -26.62
N ALA A 408 21.43 19.69 -27.07
CA ALA A 408 20.34 20.43 -27.72
C ALA A 408 19.84 19.76 -29.03
N SER A 409 20.71 19.08 -29.78
CA SER A 409 20.32 18.39 -31.02
C SER A 409 19.42 17.19 -30.72
N ASP A 410 19.76 16.42 -29.68
CA ASP A 410 19.00 15.29 -29.17
C ASP A 410 17.63 15.73 -28.64
N LEU A 411 17.60 16.77 -27.77
CA LEU A 411 16.35 17.32 -27.23
C LEU A 411 15.40 17.80 -28.34
N LYS A 412 15.94 18.44 -29.38
CA LYS A 412 15.17 18.85 -30.57
C LYS A 412 14.59 17.61 -31.28
N HIS A 413 15.41 16.61 -31.56
CA HIS A 413 15.00 15.47 -32.37
C HIS A 413 14.00 14.57 -31.63
N ARG A 414 14.28 14.22 -30.36
CA ARG A 414 13.46 13.31 -29.56
C ARG A 414 12.11 13.92 -29.16
N PHE A 415 12.06 15.22 -28.89
CA PHE A 415 10.87 15.88 -28.30
C PHE A 415 10.23 16.95 -29.18
N GLY A 416 10.74 17.20 -30.40
CA GLY A 416 10.13 18.12 -31.35
C GLY A 416 10.16 19.59 -30.93
N LEU A 417 11.21 20.00 -30.21
CA LEU A 417 11.46 21.39 -29.82
C LEU A 417 12.02 22.22 -30.99
N THR A 418 11.91 23.54 -30.93
CA THR A 418 12.76 24.39 -31.78
C THR A 418 14.21 24.33 -31.29
N MET A 419 15.18 24.55 -32.18
CA MET A 419 16.60 24.55 -31.78
C MET A 419 16.90 25.58 -30.68
N GLU A 420 16.22 26.71 -30.68
CA GLU A 420 16.37 27.75 -29.65
C GLU A 420 15.82 27.30 -28.29
N GLN A 421 14.65 26.64 -28.26
CA GLN A 421 14.10 26.06 -27.04
C GLN A 421 15.01 24.97 -26.50
N ALA A 422 15.50 24.08 -27.38
CA ALA A 422 16.37 22.98 -27.01
C ALA A 422 17.71 23.45 -26.43
N LYS A 423 18.33 24.48 -27.03
CA LYS A 423 19.57 25.09 -26.50
C LYS A 423 19.35 25.66 -25.10
N ARG A 424 18.30 26.47 -24.90
CA ARG A 424 17.98 27.04 -23.58
C ARG A 424 17.75 25.97 -22.51
N ALA A 425 17.04 24.89 -22.85
CA ALA A 425 16.79 23.80 -21.93
C ALA A 425 18.09 23.05 -21.58
N ALA A 426 18.88 22.68 -22.59
CA ALA A 426 20.16 22.01 -22.42
C ALA A 426 21.11 22.83 -21.53
N ASP A 427 21.28 24.12 -21.81
CA ASP A 427 22.13 25.03 -21.03
C ASP A 427 21.74 25.04 -19.55
N LYS A 428 20.43 25.08 -19.25
CA LYS A 428 19.91 25.11 -17.86
C LYS A 428 20.08 23.78 -17.15
N LEU A 429 19.84 22.66 -17.82
CA LEU A 429 20.03 21.31 -17.25
C LEU A 429 21.51 21.07 -16.93
N ASN A 430 22.40 21.39 -17.87
CA ASN A 430 23.84 21.22 -17.71
C ASN A 430 24.39 22.17 -16.63
N GLN A 431 23.86 23.40 -16.53
CA GLN A 431 24.23 24.33 -15.45
C GLN A 431 23.82 23.81 -14.05
N ALA A 432 22.68 23.14 -13.92
CA ALA A 432 22.20 22.61 -12.64
C ALA A 432 22.97 21.36 -12.17
N SER A 433 23.48 20.55 -13.10
CA SER A 433 24.32 19.36 -12.85
C SER A 433 23.63 18.34 -11.93
N LEU A 434 22.58 17.70 -12.43
CA LEU A 434 21.89 16.57 -11.79
C LEU A 434 22.45 15.25 -12.37
N GLU A 435 23.70 14.94 -12.06
CA GLU A 435 24.47 13.77 -12.55
C GLU A 435 23.66 12.47 -12.48
N GLY A 436 23.25 11.90 -13.62
CA GLY A 436 22.37 10.73 -13.72
C GLY A 436 20.91 10.94 -13.28
N TYR A 437 20.64 11.93 -12.43
CA TYR A 437 19.34 12.16 -11.81
C TYR A 437 18.35 12.94 -12.69
N ASN A 438 18.70 13.33 -13.92
CA ASN A 438 17.77 13.90 -14.91
C ASN A 438 16.81 12.83 -15.48
N VAL A 439 15.96 12.22 -14.63
CA VAL A 439 15.13 11.04 -14.99
C VAL A 439 14.16 11.28 -16.14
N VAL A 440 13.85 12.55 -16.44
CA VAL A 440 12.98 12.94 -17.57
C VAL A 440 13.66 12.63 -18.92
N LEU A 441 14.99 12.55 -18.95
CA LEU A 441 15.77 12.28 -20.16
C LEU A 441 16.15 10.81 -20.36
N TRP A 442 15.90 9.95 -19.37
CA TRP A 442 16.12 8.50 -19.51
C TRP A 442 15.30 7.92 -20.67
N ASN A 443 15.67 6.74 -21.15
CA ASN A 443 15.12 6.16 -22.37
C ASN A 443 13.72 5.54 -22.20
N TRP A 444 12.73 6.34 -21.79
CA TRP A 444 11.34 5.92 -21.64
C TRP A 444 10.59 5.77 -22.98
N TYR A 445 11.06 6.44 -24.02
CA TYR A 445 10.22 6.80 -25.18
C TYR A 445 10.40 5.94 -26.42
N ASN A 446 11.49 5.18 -26.51
CA ASN A 446 11.84 4.38 -27.67
C ASN A 446 11.47 2.91 -27.41
N GLU A 447 12.42 2.11 -26.92
CA GLU A 447 12.32 0.65 -26.80
C GLU A 447 11.81 0.18 -25.43
N CYS A 448 11.45 1.10 -24.53
CA CYS A 448 11.01 0.76 -23.17
C CYS A 448 9.83 -0.25 -23.19
N PRO A 449 9.99 -1.48 -22.68
CA PRO A 449 8.96 -2.52 -22.73
C PRO A 449 7.85 -2.30 -21.71
N ILE A 450 8.08 -1.42 -20.73
CA ILE A 450 7.12 -1.09 -19.66
C ILE A 450 5.97 -0.24 -20.20
N LEU A 451 6.20 0.53 -21.28
CA LEU A 451 5.28 1.54 -21.79
C LEU A 451 4.78 1.20 -23.19
N GLY A 452 3.46 1.20 -23.36
CA GLY A 452 2.78 1.10 -24.65
C GLY A 452 2.91 2.35 -25.51
N LYS A 453 2.57 2.23 -26.80
CA LYS A 453 2.76 3.30 -27.80
C LYS A 453 2.00 4.58 -27.46
N THR A 454 0.76 4.45 -26.98
CA THR A 454 -0.09 5.59 -26.59
C THR A 454 0.54 6.36 -25.43
N LYS A 455 1.00 5.65 -24.40
CA LYS A 455 1.69 6.22 -23.23
C LYS A 455 2.99 6.92 -23.59
N LYS A 456 3.84 6.28 -24.41
CA LYS A 456 5.09 6.87 -24.91
C LYS A 456 4.84 8.19 -25.64
N THR A 457 3.80 8.23 -26.48
CA THR A 457 3.37 9.43 -27.19
C THR A 457 2.99 10.54 -26.22
N ILE A 458 2.12 10.26 -25.25
CA ILE A 458 1.69 11.24 -24.24
C ILE A 458 2.88 11.76 -23.42
N LEU A 459 3.78 10.86 -22.99
CA LEU A 459 4.96 11.25 -22.21
C LEU A 459 5.95 12.10 -23.02
N LYS A 460 6.11 11.87 -24.32
CA LYS A 460 6.96 12.74 -25.17
C LYS A 460 6.48 14.19 -25.14
N TYR A 461 5.16 14.41 -25.18
CA TYR A 461 4.58 15.76 -25.10
C TYR A 461 4.69 16.35 -23.69
N LEU A 462 4.45 15.54 -22.64
CA LEU A 462 4.68 15.99 -21.26
C LEU A 462 6.15 16.41 -21.02
N THR A 463 7.10 15.67 -21.59
CA THR A 463 8.53 16.01 -21.51
C THR A 463 8.88 17.24 -22.32
N ARG A 464 8.28 17.42 -23.50
CA ARG A 464 8.43 18.65 -24.28
C ARG A 464 8.02 19.87 -23.46
N ASP A 465 6.89 19.79 -22.79
CA ASP A 465 6.37 20.86 -21.93
C ASP A 465 7.30 21.15 -20.74
N TYR A 466 7.81 20.11 -20.08
CA TYR A 466 8.84 20.22 -19.05
C TYR A 466 10.11 20.94 -19.56
N LEU A 467 10.62 20.58 -20.75
CA LEU A 467 11.83 21.18 -21.30
C LEU A 467 11.65 22.66 -21.66
N ILE A 468 10.46 23.03 -22.16
CA ILE A 468 10.10 24.43 -22.39
C ILE A 468 10.12 25.20 -21.07
N ASP A 469 9.60 24.61 -19.99
CA ASP A 469 9.63 25.24 -18.67
C ASP A 469 11.03 25.41 -18.12
N VAL A 470 11.86 24.38 -18.20
CA VAL A 470 13.26 24.46 -17.81
C VAL A 470 14.00 25.57 -18.57
N GLY A 471 13.80 25.64 -19.89
CA GLY A 471 14.39 26.69 -20.74
C GLY A 471 13.87 28.11 -20.45
N SER A 472 12.73 28.24 -19.76
CA SER A 472 12.13 29.53 -19.37
C SER A 472 12.59 30.04 -18.00
N LEU A 473 13.29 29.21 -17.22
CA LEU A 473 13.75 29.54 -15.88
C LEU A 473 14.75 30.71 -15.90
N ARG A 474 14.44 31.75 -15.13
CA ARG A 474 15.24 32.99 -15.06
C ARG A 474 16.30 32.99 -13.96
N HIS A 475 16.43 31.89 -13.21
CA HIS A 475 17.41 31.78 -12.13
C HIS A 475 18.85 31.84 -12.68
N THR A 476 19.67 32.70 -12.07
CA THR A 476 21.09 32.88 -12.38
C THR A 476 22.01 32.16 -11.39
N ASN A 477 21.54 31.96 -10.15
CA ASN A 477 22.24 31.16 -9.13
C ASN A 477 22.02 29.66 -9.37
N ARG A 478 23.11 28.86 -9.36
CA ARG A 478 23.10 27.41 -9.60
C ARG A 478 22.19 26.65 -8.64
N GLU A 479 22.24 26.92 -7.34
CA GLU A 479 21.45 26.20 -6.33
C GLU A 479 19.95 26.48 -6.46
N ASN A 480 19.58 27.74 -6.72
CA ASN A 480 18.19 28.10 -6.96
C ASN A 480 17.67 27.50 -8.27
N LEU A 481 18.49 27.49 -9.33
CA LEU A 481 18.16 26.81 -10.58
C LEU A 481 17.96 25.30 -10.37
N LYS A 482 18.88 24.65 -9.66
CA LYS A 482 18.83 23.22 -9.32
C LYS A 482 17.53 22.88 -8.58
N LYS A 483 17.17 23.65 -7.55
CA LYS A 483 15.91 23.48 -6.81
C LYS A 483 14.67 23.64 -7.71
N ALA A 484 14.67 24.63 -8.60
CA ALA A 484 13.58 24.85 -9.54
C ALA A 484 13.41 23.69 -10.53
N ILE A 485 14.51 23.19 -11.11
CA ILE A 485 14.50 22.04 -12.02
C ILE A 485 14.03 20.77 -11.30
N ILE A 486 14.53 20.50 -10.09
CA ILE A 486 14.06 19.39 -9.25
C ILE A 486 12.55 19.50 -9.00
N SER A 487 12.03 20.71 -8.75
CA SER A 487 10.58 20.91 -8.56
C SER A 487 9.78 20.55 -9.81
N LEU A 488 10.22 20.99 -11.00
CA LEU A 488 9.57 20.63 -12.27
C LEU A 488 9.65 19.11 -12.52
N GLN A 489 10.79 18.50 -12.21
CA GLN A 489 10.98 17.06 -12.38
C GLN A 489 10.07 16.25 -11.45
N ARG A 490 9.86 16.72 -10.21
CA ARG A 490 8.91 16.10 -9.27
C ARG A 490 7.48 16.12 -9.81
N GLU A 491 7.06 17.24 -10.40
CA GLU A 491 5.75 17.34 -11.05
C GLU A 491 5.65 16.39 -12.24
N TRP A 492 6.71 16.29 -13.06
CA TRP A 492 6.76 15.33 -14.17
C TRP A 492 6.66 13.88 -13.67
N VAL A 493 7.43 13.48 -12.66
CA VAL A 493 7.37 12.13 -12.08
C VAL A 493 5.98 11.84 -11.52
N ALA A 494 5.39 12.78 -10.78
CA ALA A 494 4.05 12.62 -10.21
C ALA A 494 2.95 12.53 -11.27
N SER A 495 3.06 13.31 -12.35
CA SER A 495 2.06 13.37 -13.43
C SER A 495 2.20 12.22 -14.43
N SER A 496 3.43 11.80 -14.71
CA SER A 496 3.72 10.69 -15.62
C SER A 496 3.21 9.37 -15.09
N ASN A 497 3.04 9.19 -13.77
CA ASN A 497 2.55 7.96 -13.15
C ASN A 497 3.37 6.69 -13.49
N ILE A 498 4.59 6.85 -14.01
CA ILE A 498 5.48 5.75 -14.44
C ILE A 498 5.83 4.83 -13.28
N THR A 499 5.81 5.32 -12.03
CA THR A 499 6.03 4.49 -10.85
C THR A 499 5.00 3.36 -10.71
N GLU A 500 3.74 3.58 -11.10
CA GLU A 500 2.71 2.53 -11.09
C GLU A 500 2.86 1.57 -12.29
N ASP A 501 3.29 2.06 -13.46
CA ASP A 501 3.66 1.21 -14.60
C ASP A 501 4.82 0.26 -14.22
N ILE A 502 5.85 0.78 -13.56
CA ILE A 502 6.99 0.01 -13.04
C ILE A 502 6.53 -1.02 -11.98
N ARG A 503 5.67 -0.62 -11.03
CA ARG A 503 5.13 -1.56 -10.03
C ARG A 503 4.39 -2.70 -10.70
N LYS A 504 3.56 -2.43 -11.70
CA LYS A 504 2.85 -3.47 -12.48
C LYS A 504 3.83 -4.40 -13.18
N TYR A 505 4.91 -3.87 -13.75
CA TYR A 505 5.95 -4.66 -14.41
C TYR A 505 6.70 -5.58 -13.43
N MET A 506 7.05 -5.06 -12.24
CA MET A 506 7.81 -5.80 -11.23
C MET A 506 6.99 -6.86 -10.48
N MET A 507 5.69 -6.61 -10.25
CA MET A 507 4.83 -7.53 -9.49
C MET A 507 4.76 -8.90 -10.17
N PRO A 508 4.87 -10.03 -9.45
CA PRO A 508 4.69 -11.36 -10.03
C PRO A 508 3.39 -11.48 -10.82
N GLN A 509 3.47 -12.07 -12.02
CA GLN A 509 2.27 -12.34 -12.82
C GLN A 509 1.42 -13.39 -12.12
N ARG A 510 0.10 -13.19 -12.16
CA ARG A 510 -0.86 -14.16 -11.62
C ARG A 510 -1.09 -15.23 -12.67
N SER A 511 -0.97 -16.49 -12.28
CA SER A 511 -1.21 -17.63 -13.17
C SER A 511 -2.52 -18.31 -12.84
N PHE A 512 -3.27 -18.70 -13.86
CA PHE A 512 -4.43 -19.55 -13.70
C PHE A 512 -4.01 -21.00 -13.49
N SER A 513 -4.65 -21.67 -12.53
CA SER A 513 -4.53 -23.13 -12.39
C SER A 513 -5.26 -23.85 -13.53
N ASP A 514 -6.36 -23.26 -14.02
CA ASP A 514 -7.16 -23.69 -15.16
C ASP A 514 -7.67 -22.44 -15.88
N THR A 515 -7.00 -22.01 -16.93
CA THR A 515 -7.29 -20.76 -17.64
C THR A 515 -8.71 -20.68 -18.16
N GLU A 516 -9.35 -21.79 -18.53
CA GLU A 516 -10.71 -21.76 -19.08
C GLU A 516 -11.77 -21.68 -17.97
N ASN A 517 -11.56 -22.40 -16.86
CA ASN A 517 -12.61 -22.56 -15.85
C ASN A 517 -12.31 -21.87 -14.51
N PHE A 518 -11.23 -21.09 -14.38
CA PHE A 518 -10.84 -20.47 -13.11
C PHE A 518 -11.96 -19.60 -12.48
N HIS A 519 -12.67 -18.84 -13.30
CA HIS A 519 -13.79 -17.99 -12.91
C HIS A 519 -15.08 -18.77 -12.55
N LYS A 520 -15.13 -20.08 -12.84
CA LYS A 520 -16.29 -20.92 -12.53
C LYS A 520 -16.23 -21.40 -11.09
N PHE A 521 -17.38 -21.41 -10.46
CA PHE A 521 -17.58 -22.16 -9.24
C PHE A 521 -17.78 -23.63 -9.62
N LYS A 522 -17.19 -24.58 -8.89
CA LYS A 522 -17.37 -26.01 -9.11
C LYS A 522 -18.42 -26.52 -8.10
N PRO A 523 -19.72 -26.47 -8.41
CA PRO A 523 -20.72 -27.01 -7.50
C PRO A 523 -20.60 -28.54 -7.39
N GLY A 524 -21.19 -29.11 -6.34
CA GLY A 524 -21.44 -30.54 -6.26
C GLY A 524 -22.31 -31.06 -7.42
N THR A 525 -22.37 -32.37 -7.60
CA THR A 525 -23.20 -33.01 -8.64
C THR A 525 -24.70 -32.87 -8.33
N ASN A 526 -25.53 -32.56 -9.35
CA ASN A 526 -27.00 -32.40 -9.29
C ASN A 526 -27.53 -31.12 -8.59
N MET A 527 -27.22 -29.93 -9.14
CA MET A 527 -27.77 -28.66 -8.64
C MET A 527 -29.04 -28.24 -9.40
N PRO A 528 -30.07 -27.71 -8.69
CA PRO A 528 -31.27 -27.14 -9.33
C PRO A 528 -30.97 -25.95 -10.26
N ILE A 529 -30.00 -25.10 -9.91
CA ILE A 529 -29.59 -23.93 -10.69
C ILE A 529 -28.09 -23.97 -10.94
N ASP A 530 -27.69 -23.87 -12.21
CA ASP A 530 -26.29 -23.68 -12.57
C ASP A 530 -25.89 -22.20 -12.43
N VAL A 531 -25.26 -21.88 -11.30
CA VAL A 531 -24.80 -20.51 -11.00
C VAL A 531 -23.76 -19.98 -11.98
N ASN A 532 -23.08 -20.85 -12.74
CA ASN A 532 -22.11 -20.41 -13.73
C ASN A 532 -22.78 -19.84 -14.99
N LYS A 533 -24.05 -20.18 -15.23
CA LYS A 533 -24.88 -19.69 -16.34
C LYS A 533 -25.72 -18.46 -15.98
N VAL A 534 -25.61 -17.96 -14.75
CA VAL A 534 -26.25 -16.71 -14.36
C VAL A 534 -25.48 -15.56 -15.02
N ASP A 535 -26.20 -14.76 -15.81
CA ASP A 535 -25.62 -13.59 -16.46
C ASP A 535 -25.11 -12.58 -15.43
N LEU A 536 -23.89 -12.11 -15.65
CA LEU A 536 -23.25 -11.06 -14.87
C LEU A 536 -22.96 -9.88 -15.79
N GLY A 537 -23.23 -8.67 -15.30
CA GLY A 537 -22.69 -7.44 -15.90
C GLY A 537 -21.48 -7.00 -15.09
N ILE A 538 -20.37 -6.68 -15.75
CA ILE A 538 -19.15 -6.24 -15.09
C ILE A 538 -18.83 -4.83 -15.57
N GLU A 539 -18.43 -3.98 -14.65
CA GLU A 539 -17.89 -2.66 -14.96
C GLU A 539 -16.40 -2.72 -14.60
N TYR A 540 -15.54 -2.60 -15.61
CA TYR A 540 -14.10 -2.52 -15.42
C TYR A 540 -13.66 -1.07 -15.39
N SER A 541 -12.74 -0.71 -14.50
CA SER A 541 -12.25 0.67 -14.43
C SER A 541 -10.74 0.76 -14.51
N ALA A 542 -10.27 1.82 -15.16
CA ALA A 542 -8.86 2.16 -15.23
C ALA A 542 -8.67 3.67 -15.10
N LYS A 543 -7.44 4.10 -14.80
CA LYS A 543 -7.06 5.50 -14.87
C LYS A 543 -6.44 5.82 -16.21
N PHE A 544 -6.66 7.05 -16.65
CA PHE A 544 -5.92 7.63 -17.76
C PHE A 544 -4.42 7.56 -17.50
N PRO A 545 -3.60 7.49 -18.55
CA PRO A 545 -2.16 7.34 -18.42
C PRO A 545 -1.53 8.51 -17.66
N LEU A 546 -2.04 9.75 -17.80
CA LEU A 546 -1.57 10.89 -17.00
C LEU A 546 -2.36 11.03 -15.70
N LYS A 547 -1.63 11.31 -14.61
CA LYS A 547 -2.20 11.58 -13.31
C LYS A 547 -2.39 13.09 -13.13
N TYR A 548 -3.62 13.47 -12.81
CA TYR A 548 -3.98 14.85 -12.48
C TYR A 548 -3.08 15.44 -11.36
N GLN A 549 -2.54 16.62 -11.62
CA GLN A 549 -1.92 17.51 -10.64
C GLN A 549 -2.63 18.87 -10.65
N GLY A 550 -2.88 19.41 -9.46
CA GLY A 550 -3.47 20.73 -9.32
C GLY A 550 -3.08 21.41 -8.01
N ASP A 551 -3.27 22.72 -8.01
CA ASP A 551 -3.02 23.58 -6.86
C ASP A 551 -4.23 23.68 -5.98
N PHE A 552 -3.97 23.76 -4.68
CA PHE A 552 -4.97 23.93 -3.65
C PHE A 552 -4.55 25.07 -2.72
N ALA A 553 -5.51 25.83 -2.22
CA ALA A 553 -5.22 26.89 -1.26
C ALA A 553 -4.53 26.29 -0.04
N MET A 554 -3.59 27.03 0.53
CA MET A 554 -2.80 26.61 1.68
C MET A 554 -3.17 27.47 2.90
N ILE A 555 -3.19 26.86 4.07
CA ILE A 555 -3.33 27.52 5.38
C ILE A 555 -2.09 27.25 6.21
N GLU A 556 -1.65 28.25 6.95
CA GLU A 556 -0.57 28.10 7.93
C GLU A 556 -1.12 27.39 9.18
N ASN A 557 -0.33 26.47 9.72
CA ASN A 557 -0.61 25.73 10.94
C ASN A 557 -0.06 26.49 12.14
N GLU A 558 -0.50 26.11 13.34
CA GLU A 558 0.06 26.61 14.61
C GLU A 558 1.58 26.34 14.75
N ASP A 559 2.11 25.32 14.07
CA ASP A 559 3.54 24.98 14.05
C ASP A 559 4.36 25.78 13.00
N GLY A 560 3.74 26.74 12.31
CA GLY A 560 4.35 27.50 11.20
C GLY A 560 4.50 26.71 9.90
N GLY A 561 3.99 25.47 9.84
CA GLY A 561 3.91 24.69 8.60
C GLY A 561 2.70 25.09 7.75
N TYR A 562 2.61 24.59 6.51
CA TYR A 562 1.44 24.82 5.65
C TYR A 562 0.70 23.52 5.34
N ASN A 563 -0.63 23.56 5.39
CA ASN A 563 -1.53 22.49 4.98
C ASN A 563 -2.49 22.95 3.89
N ARG A 564 -2.93 22.00 3.05
CA ARG A 564 -3.98 22.31 2.06
C ARG A 564 -5.28 22.62 2.78
N GLN A 565 -5.88 23.76 2.48
CA GLN A 565 -7.14 24.22 3.05
C GLN A 565 -8.28 23.32 2.59
N ARG A 566 -9.08 22.86 3.56
CA ARG A 566 -10.40 22.30 3.32
C ARG A 566 -11.43 23.39 3.48
N LEU A 567 -12.40 23.41 2.57
CA LEU A 567 -13.58 24.25 2.66
C LEU A 567 -14.56 23.65 3.68
N MET A 568 -15.61 24.40 4.04
CA MET A 568 -16.58 23.98 5.05
C MET A 568 -17.31 22.68 4.68
N ASP A 569 -17.51 22.44 3.38
CA ASP A 569 -18.06 21.19 2.84
C ASP A 569 -17.08 19.99 2.89
N GLY A 570 -15.86 20.20 3.40
CA GLY A 570 -14.80 19.20 3.52
C GLY A 570 -13.98 18.96 2.25
N LYS A 571 -14.35 19.57 1.12
CA LYS A 571 -13.58 19.49 -0.13
C LYS A 571 -12.31 20.35 -0.04
N MET A 572 -11.29 19.97 -0.81
CA MET A 572 -10.08 20.79 -0.91
C MET A 572 -10.40 22.06 -1.70
N SER A 573 -9.89 23.20 -1.24
CA SER A 573 -10.04 24.47 -1.95
C SER A 573 -9.19 24.47 -3.21
N TRP A 574 -9.77 24.03 -4.33
CA TRP A 574 -9.11 23.94 -5.62
C TRP A 574 -8.88 25.33 -6.22
N LEU A 575 -7.66 25.55 -6.70
CA LEU A 575 -7.22 26.81 -7.31
C LEU A 575 -7.14 26.69 -8.83
N GLN A 576 -6.36 25.72 -9.31
CA GLN A 576 -6.13 25.49 -10.73
C GLN A 576 -5.64 24.06 -11.00
N THR A 577 -5.80 23.61 -12.24
CA THR A 577 -5.22 22.36 -12.76
C THR A 577 -3.87 22.67 -13.41
N ARG A 578 -2.80 21.99 -13.00
CA ARG A 578 -1.47 22.14 -13.59
C ARG A 578 -1.23 21.15 -14.72
N VAL A 579 -1.50 19.88 -14.45
CA VAL A 579 -1.31 18.78 -15.40
C VAL A 579 -2.55 17.89 -15.38
N ASP A 580 -3.17 17.69 -16.54
CA ASP A 580 -4.22 16.71 -16.80
C ASP A 580 -4.49 16.65 -18.30
N MET A 581 -4.96 15.52 -18.81
CA MET A 581 -5.44 15.44 -20.19
C MET A 581 -6.65 16.37 -20.38
N SER A 582 -6.70 17.12 -21.48
CA SER A 582 -7.89 17.89 -21.86
C SER A 582 -9.08 16.96 -22.17
N PRO A 583 -10.34 17.45 -22.17
CA PRO A 583 -11.48 16.66 -22.63
C PRO A 583 -11.25 16.07 -24.02
N ASP A 584 -10.70 16.85 -24.96
CA ASP A 584 -10.40 16.40 -26.32
C ASP A 584 -9.32 15.30 -26.36
N GLU A 585 -8.30 15.39 -25.50
CA GLU A 585 -7.28 14.36 -25.37
C GLU A 585 -7.85 13.07 -24.75
N LYS A 586 -8.73 13.21 -23.74
CA LYS A 586 -9.43 12.06 -23.14
C LYS A 586 -10.35 11.40 -24.15
N GLU A 587 -11.05 12.18 -24.96
CA GLU A 587 -11.90 11.70 -26.04
C GLU A 587 -11.12 10.86 -27.06
N ALA A 588 -10.04 11.42 -27.62
CA ALA A 588 -9.21 10.69 -28.59
C ALA A 588 -8.60 9.41 -27.98
N TYR A 589 -8.26 9.45 -26.70
CA TYR A 589 -7.77 8.28 -25.98
C TYR A 589 -8.85 7.20 -25.79
N LEU A 590 -10.07 7.59 -25.42
CA LEU A 590 -11.20 6.67 -25.24
C LEU A 590 -11.61 6.04 -26.56
N GLU A 591 -11.64 6.81 -27.65
CA GLU A 591 -11.89 6.30 -29.00
C GLU A 591 -10.85 5.24 -29.39
N LYS A 592 -9.56 5.52 -29.15
CA LYS A 592 -8.48 4.56 -29.39
C LYS A 592 -8.65 3.29 -28.53
N LEU A 593 -8.98 3.44 -27.25
CA LEU A 593 -9.19 2.32 -26.35
C LEU A 593 -10.39 1.47 -26.78
N ALA A 594 -11.49 2.10 -27.17
CA ALA A 594 -12.68 1.42 -27.70
C ALA A 594 -12.37 0.66 -28.99
N THR A 595 -11.61 1.28 -29.91
CA THR A 595 -11.15 0.64 -31.15
C THR A 595 -10.30 -0.60 -30.85
N ASP A 596 -9.30 -0.46 -29.98
CA ASP A 596 -8.43 -1.58 -29.59
C ASP A 596 -9.21 -2.71 -28.90
N LEU A 597 -10.22 -2.36 -28.08
CA LEU A 597 -11.07 -3.35 -27.41
C LEU A 597 -11.95 -4.11 -28.41
N ARG A 598 -12.58 -3.41 -29.36
CA ARG A 598 -13.36 -4.02 -30.44
C ARG A 598 -12.53 -5.04 -31.20
N ASP A 599 -11.33 -4.64 -31.62
CA ASP A 599 -10.43 -5.50 -32.38
C ASP A 599 -10.01 -6.72 -31.56
N ARG A 600 -9.73 -6.54 -30.26
CA ARG A 600 -9.35 -7.64 -29.37
C ARG A 600 -10.50 -8.61 -29.07
N LEU A 601 -11.74 -8.14 -29.09
CA LEU A 601 -12.96 -8.93 -28.96
C LEU A 601 -13.42 -9.54 -30.30
N GLY A 602 -12.74 -9.27 -31.41
CA GLY A 602 -13.11 -9.76 -32.74
C GLY A 602 -14.42 -9.17 -33.26
N GLY A 603 -14.77 -7.95 -32.81
CA GLY A 603 -15.96 -7.24 -33.26
C GLY A 603 -15.80 -6.57 -34.62
N GLU A 604 -16.91 -6.39 -35.32
CA GLU A 604 -16.99 -5.68 -36.61
C GLU A 604 -17.74 -4.34 -36.46
N GLY A 605 -17.64 -3.48 -37.48
CA GLY A 605 -18.30 -2.17 -37.50
C GLY A 605 -17.49 -1.02 -36.91
N GLU A 606 -18.00 0.21 -37.06
CA GLU A 606 -17.35 1.43 -36.57
C GLU A 606 -17.65 1.67 -35.08
N VAL A 607 -16.71 2.34 -34.40
CA VAL A 607 -16.89 2.78 -33.01
C VAL A 607 -17.88 3.96 -33.00
N GLU A 608 -18.97 3.84 -32.25
CA GLU A 608 -20.06 4.82 -32.21
C GLU A 608 -19.89 5.74 -31.00
N ARG A 609 -19.83 7.06 -31.19
CA ARG A 609 -19.90 8.03 -30.09
C ARG A 609 -21.34 8.14 -29.58
N LEU A 610 -21.53 8.00 -28.26
CA LEU A 610 -22.82 8.20 -27.61
C LEU A 610 -22.96 9.64 -27.13
N TYR A 611 -24.14 10.24 -27.34
CA TYR A 611 -24.49 11.59 -26.90
C TYR A 611 -25.56 11.59 -25.79
N GLU A 612 -25.61 10.53 -24.99
CA GLU A 612 -26.55 10.41 -23.86
C GLU A 612 -26.01 11.14 -22.63
N ASP A 613 -26.89 11.77 -21.85
CA ASP A 613 -26.56 12.42 -20.58
C ASP A 613 -26.49 11.36 -19.47
N GLY A 614 -25.34 10.72 -19.32
CA GLY A 614 -25.14 9.69 -18.31
C GLY A 614 -24.84 10.27 -16.92
N HIS A 615 -25.28 9.53 -15.90
CA HIS A 615 -24.89 9.68 -14.49
C HIS A 615 -25.22 11.01 -13.78
N GLY A 616 -25.92 11.93 -14.45
CA GLY A 616 -26.27 13.26 -13.91
C GLY A 616 -25.06 14.19 -13.85
N HIS A 617 -24.10 13.97 -14.77
CA HIS A 617 -22.88 14.74 -14.84
C HIS A 617 -22.81 15.68 -16.05
N GLY A 618 -23.56 15.54 -17.14
CA GLY A 618 -23.60 16.57 -18.20
C GLY A 618 -22.26 16.85 -18.90
N LEU A 619 -21.27 15.95 -18.80
CA LEU A 619 -19.92 16.08 -19.38
C LEU A 619 -19.43 14.71 -19.89
N ASP A 620 -20.33 13.91 -20.45
CA ASP A 620 -20.08 12.51 -20.74
C ASP A 620 -19.43 12.32 -22.11
N ILE A 621 -18.29 11.63 -22.11
CA ILE A 621 -17.68 11.08 -23.32
C ILE A 621 -17.82 9.56 -23.22
N ALA A 622 -18.60 8.98 -24.11
CA ALA A 622 -18.79 7.54 -24.18
C ALA A 622 -18.76 7.05 -25.63
N PHE A 623 -18.18 5.87 -25.81
CA PHE A 623 -18.12 5.16 -27.08
C PHE A 623 -18.72 3.77 -26.92
N LYS A 624 -19.41 3.32 -27.96
CA LYS A 624 -20.04 2.01 -28.04
C LYS A 624 -19.38 1.18 -29.13
N ILE A 625 -19.18 -0.10 -28.82
CA ILE A 625 -18.63 -1.09 -29.74
C ILE A 625 -19.46 -2.37 -29.71
N ARG A 626 -19.34 -3.17 -30.75
CA ARG A 626 -19.87 -4.54 -30.83
C ARG A 626 -18.73 -5.53 -30.72
N ASP A 627 -18.98 -6.67 -30.08
CA ASP A 627 -18.06 -7.81 -30.07
C ASP A 627 -18.41 -8.81 -31.18
N SER A 628 -17.67 -9.93 -31.26
CA SER A 628 -17.89 -11.00 -32.24
C SER A 628 -19.26 -11.69 -32.15
N LYS A 629 -20.04 -11.43 -31.10
CA LYS A 629 -21.39 -11.96 -30.86
C LYS A 629 -22.47 -10.87 -31.00
N ASP A 630 -22.12 -9.72 -31.56
CA ASP A 630 -22.97 -8.54 -31.71
C ASP A 630 -23.53 -7.98 -30.37
N ARG A 631 -22.86 -8.27 -29.24
CA ARG A 631 -23.23 -7.68 -27.95
C ARG A 631 -22.63 -6.28 -27.84
N SER A 632 -23.36 -5.37 -27.20
CA SER A 632 -22.95 -3.97 -27.03
C SER A 632 -22.07 -3.82 -25.79
N TRP A 633 -20.89 -3.24 -25.97
CA TRP A 633 -20.00 -2.78 -24.90
C TRP A 633 -19.90 -1.26 -24.94
N ARG A 634 -19.63 -0.64 -23.78
CA ARG A 634 -19.45 0.81 -23.67
C ARG A 634 -18.15 1.14 -22.99
N VAL A 635 -17.42 2.13 -23.52
CA VAL A 635 -16.19 2.68 -22.96
C VAL A 635 -16.44 4.16 -22.67
N GLU A 636 -16.38 4.58 -21.41
CA GLU A 636 -16.80 5.91 -20.98
C GLU A 636 -15.86 6.59 -19.99
N TRP A 637 -15.99 7.91 -19.88
CA TRP A 637 -15.34 8.73 -18.86
C TRP A 637 -16.31 8.98 -17.70
N ASP A 638 -16.03 8.40 -16.52
CA ASP A 638 -16.83 8.64 -15.31
C ASP A 638 -15.96 9.17 -14.14
N GLY A 639 -16.60 9.53 -13.03
CA GLY A 639 -15.96 10.00 -11.80
C GLY A 639 -15.32 11.38 -11.94
N ILE A 640 -15.91 12.23 -12.79
CA ILE A 640 -15.35 13.52 -13.22
C ILE A 640 -15.34 14.54 -12.06
N GLY A 641 -14.19 15.16 -11.81
CA GLY A 641 -14.04 16.25 -10.83
C GLY A 641 -14.26 17.62 -11.46
N ARG A 642 -14.93 18.53 -10.75
CA ARG A 642 -15.21 19.91 -11.17
C ARG A 642 -15.59 20.81 -10.00
N ASN A 643 -15.52 22.12 -10.23
CA ASN A 643 -15.86 23.14 -9.24
C ASN A 643 -16.92 24.08 -9.82
N TYR A 644 -17.69 24.72 -8.93
CA TYR A 644 -18.79 25.60 -9.30
C TYR A 644 -18.58 26.99 -8.73
N THR A 645 -19.14 28.00 -9.41
CA THR A 645 -19.37 29.33 -8.85
C THR A 645 -20.42 29.25 -7.73
N PRO A 646 -20.52 30.27 -6.86
CA PRO A 646 -21.64 30.36 -5.91
C PRO A 646 -23.02 30.40 -6.58
N ALA A 647 -23.07 30.78 -7.86
CA ALA A 647 -24.27 30.78 -8.68
C ALA A 647 -24.65 29.40 -9.23
N GLY A 648 -23.76 28.40 -9.13
CA GLY A 648 -24.00 27.03 -9.59
C GLY A 648 -23.51 26.74 -11.01
N ASP A 649 -22.71 27.64 -11.60
CA ASP A 649 -22.10 27.44 -12.92
C ASP A 649 -20.79 26.66 -12.81
N VAL A 650 -20.54 25.74 -13.72
CA VAL A 650 -19.25 25.01 -13.77
C VAL A 650 -18.13 26.00 -14.10
N ILE A 651 -17.08 26.03 -13.29
CA ILE A 651 -15.91 26.86 -13.53
C ILE A 651 -15.13 26.29 -14.73
N ILE A 652 -14.82 27.16 -15.70
CA ILE A 652 -14.02 26.85 -16.88
C ILE A 652 -12.70 26.17 -16.47
N ASP A 653 -12.30 25.12 -17.18
CA ASP A 653 -11.11 24.29 -16.93
C ASP A 653 -11.04 23.54 -15.59
N SER A 654 -12.09 23.63 -14.75
CA SER A 654 -12.15 22.84 -13.52
C SER A 654 -12.45 21.36 -13.79
N VAL A 655 -12.92 21.01 -14.99
CA VAL A 655 -13.20 19.62 -15.40
C VAL A 655 -11.90 18.84 -15.53
N ARG A 656 -11.73 17.85 -14.64
CA ARG A 656 -10.44 17.17 -14.45
C ARG A 656 -10.58 15.76 -13.91
N ALA A 657 -9.48 15.01 -13.98
CA ALA A 657 -9.36 13.66 -13.45
C ALA A 657 -10.44 12.70 -14.01
N GLY A 658 -11.00 11.82 -13.18
CA GLY A 658 -11.93 10.76 -13.57
C GLY A 658 -11.27 9.41 -13.82
N SER A 659 -12.08 8.46 -14.27
CA SER A 659 -11.73 7.08 -14.61
C SER A 659 -12.23 6.76 -16.01
N ILE A 660 -11.57 5.81 -16.67
CA ILE A 660 -12.12 5.08 -17.80
C ILE A 660 -12.98 3.96 -17.23
N GLU A 661 -14.20 3.80 -17.71
CA GLU A 661 -15.06 2.67 -17.37
C GLU A 661 -15.39 1.88 -18.65
N VAL A 662 -15.29 0.56 -18.57
CA VAL A 662 -15.69 -0.38 -19.61
C VAL A 662 -16.86 -1.18 -19.07
N VAL A 663 -18.05 -0.88 -19.56
CA VAL A 663 -19.31 -1.52 -19.16
C VAL A 663 -19.58 -2.67 -20.12
N THR A 664 -19.65 -3.88 -19.58
CA THR A 664 -19.94 -5.07 -20.37
C THR A 664 -21.45 -5.20 -20.65
N PRO A 665 -21.84 -5.98 -21.67
CA PRO A 665 -23.20 -6.52 -21.72
C PRO A 665 -23.49 -7.38 -20.47
N LYS A 666 -24.75 -7.80 -20.29
CA LYS A 666 -25.07 -8.94 -19.44
C LYS A 666 -24.77 -10.23 -20.22
N PHE A 667 -23.97 -11.11 -19.66
CA PHE A 667 -23.51 -12.33 -20.34
C PHE A 667 -22.97 -13.35 -19.35
N GLU A 668 -22.85 -14.60 -19.79
CA GLU A 668 -21.98 -15.61 -19.18
C GLU A 668 -20.52 -15.25 -19.50
N PRO A 669 -19.74 -14.71 -18.53
CA PRO A 669 -18.42 -14.21 -18.85
C PRO A 669 -17.44 -15.35 -19.03
N ASN A 670 -16.61 -15.27 -20.05
CA ASN A 670 -15.48 -16.18 -20.26
C ASN A 670 -14.14 -15.48 -20.05
N MET A 671 -13.10 -16.27 -19.86
CA MET A 671 -11.76 -15.77 -19.51
C MET A 671 -11.11 -14.97 -20.64
N ASP A 672 -11.37 -15.32 -21.90
CA ASP A 672 -10.81 -14.62 -23.06
C ASP A 672 -11.38 -13.21 -23.21
N GLU A 673 -12.69 -13.03 -22.98
CA GLU A 673 -13.38 -11.74 -23.00
C GLU A 673 -12.89 -10.83 -21.86
N MET A 674 -12.63 -11.39 -20.67
CA MET A 674 -12.03 -10.63 -19.58
C MET A 674 -10.58 -10.25 -19.89
N GLN A 675 -9.79 -11.19 -20.41
CA GLN A 675 -8.40 -10.95 -20.78
C GLN A 675 -8.30 -9.91 -21.89
N ALA A 676 -9.25 -9.87 -22.83
CA ALA A 676 -9.34 -8.85 -23.87
C ALA A 676 -9.38 -7.42 -23.31
N VAL A 677 -10.14 -7.19 -22.23
CA VAL A 677 -10.20 -5.88 -21.56
C VAL A 677 -8.83 -5.51 -20.98
N PHE A 678 -8.19 -6.44 -20.26
CA PHE A 678 -6.91 -6.15 -19.60
C PHE A 678 -5.72 -6.07 -20.56
N ASP A 679 -5.72 -6.85 -21.64
CA ASP A 679 -4.78 -6.72 -22.75
C ASP A 679 -4.89 -5.33 -23.38
N THR A 680 -6.13 -4.86 -23.60
CA THR A 680 -6.39 -3.53 -24.16
C THR A 680 -5.94 -2.42 -23.22
N PHE A 681 -6.22 -2.56 -21.92
CA PHE A 681 -5.72 -1.65 -20.89
C PHE A 681 -4.19 -1.62 -20.86
N GLN A 682 -3.54 -2.77 -20.90
CA GLN A 682 -2.07 -2.87 -20.93
C GLN A 682 -1.49 -2.23 -22.20
N LYS A 683 -2.06 -2.51 -23.38
CA LYS A 683 -1.64 -1.93 -24.66
C LYS A 683 -1.63 -0.40 -24.65
N ASN A 684 -2.57 0.21 -23.93
CA ASN A 684 -2.74 1.65 -23.85
C ASN A 684 -2.17 2.29 -22.56
N ASN A 685 -1.63 1.49 -21.63
CA ASN A 685 -1.32 1.89 -20.25
C ASN A 685 -2.50 2.59 -19.55
N ALA A 686 -3.73 2.13 -19.82
CA ALA A 686 -4.83 2.38 -18.91
C ALA A 686 -4.55 1.51 -17.68
N LEU A 687 -4.33 2.12 -16.52
CA LEU A 687 -3.95 1.37 -15.32
C LEU A 687 -5.19 1.13 -14.47
N PRO A 688 -5.67 -0.11 -14.33
CA PRO A 688 -6.55 -0.48 -13.24
C PRO A 688 -5.92 -0.06 -11.91
N TYR A 689 -6.72 0.51 -11.03
CA TYR A 689 -6.20 1.09 -9.81
C TYR A 689 -7.05 0.68 -8.63
N ILE A 690 -6.43 0.06 -7.62
CA ILE A 690 -7.14 -0.45 -6.44
C ILE A 690 -7.88 0.67 -5.69
N LYS A 691 -7.39 1.91 -5.74
CA LYS A 691 -8.08 3.06 -5.13
C LYS A 691 -9.08 3.74 -6.07
N ALA A 692 -9.15 3.34 -7.34
CA ALA A 692 -10.21 3.78 -8.22
C ALA A 692 -11.46 2.94 -7.94
N GLY A 693 -12.61 3.62 -7.85
CA GLY A 693 -13.89 2.93 -7.88
C GLY A 693 -14.39 2.67 -9.29
N GLY A 694 -15.52 1.96 -9.36
CA GLY A 694 -16.22 1.62 -10.60
C GLY A 694 -16.16 0.13 -10.97
N GLY A 695 -15.43 -0.69 -10.22
CA GLY A 695 -15.56 -2.15 -10.28
C GLY A 695 -16.93 -2.56 -9.78
N HIS A 696 -17.95 -2.65 -10.63
CA HIS A 696 -19.28 -3.11 -10.22
C HIS A 696 -19.53 -4.50 -10.78
N LEU A 697 -20.06 -5.39 -9.95
CA LEU A 697 -20.62 -6.67 -10.39
C LEU A 697 -22.14 -6.60 -10.29
N ASN A 698 -22.80 -6.64 -11.43
CA ASN A 698 -24.23 -6.59 -11.58
C ASN A 698 -24.77 -8.03 -11.70
N ILE A 699 -25.54 -8.47 -10.70
CA ILE A 699 -26.20 -9.79 -10.69
C ILE A 699 -27.61 -9.64 -11.24
N ASP A 700 -27.99 -10.46 -12.22
CA ASP A 700 -29.37 -10.50 -12.69
C ASP A 700 -30.31 -11.09 -11.62
N LEU A 701 -31.28 -10.30 -11.16
CA LEU A 701 -32.20 -10.72 -10.11
C LEU A 701 -33.30 -11.67 -10.58
N THR A 702 -33.45 -11.90 -11.89
CA THR A 702 -34.45 -12.86 -12.42
C THR A 702 -34.22 -14.29 -11.93
N VAL A 703 -32.99 -14.65 -11.54
CA VAL A 703 -32.70 -15.96 -10.93
C VAL A 703 -33.49 -16.20 -9.62
N PHE A 704 -33.93 -15.12 -8.97
CA PHE A 704 -34.72 -15.12 -7.74
C PHE A 704 -36.23 -14.86 -7.97
N ASP A 705 -36.72 -14.79 -9.20
CA ASP A 705 -38.14 -14.55 -9.45
C ASP A 705 -38.99 -15.68 -8.81
N GLY A 706 -39.95 -15.31 -7.95
CA GLY A 706 -40.77 -16.25 -7.19
C GLY A 706 -40.05 -16.96 -6.03
N LYS A 707 -38.82 -16.56 -5.70
CA LYS A 707 -37.94 -17.21 -4.71
C LYS A 707 -37.48 -16.23 -3.60
N PRO A 708 -38.40 -15.66 -2.81
CA PRO A 708 -38.07 -14.66 -1.80
C PRO A 708 -37.22 -15.23 -0.66
N HIS A 709 -37.39 -16.52 -0.32
CA HIS A 709 -36.58 -17.18 0.69
C HIS A 709 -35.11 -17.23 0.27
N GLU A 710 -34.82 -17.65 -0.96
CA GLU A 710 -33.48 -17.75 -1.52
C GLU A 710 -32.83 -16.37 -1.69
N PHE A 711 -33.60 -15.34 -2.04
CA PHE A 711 -33.06 -13.97 -2.08
C PHE A 711 -32.72 -13.45 -0.66
N ALA A 712 -33.56 -13.72 0.33
CA ALA A 712 -33.25 -13.37 1.72
C ALA A 712 -32.00 -14.12 2.22
N ARG A 713 -31.88 -15.41 1.90
CA ARG A 713 -30.67 -16.21 2.16
C ARG A 713 -29.43 -15.63 1.50
N PHE A 714 -29.51 -15.20 0.23
CA PHE A 714 -28.42 -14.52 -0.46
C PHE A 714 -27.93 -13.28 0.31
N LEU A 715 -28.86 -12.44 0.78
CA LEU A 715 -28.52 -11.26 1.58
C LEU A 715 -27.92 -11.64 2.94
N ALA A 716 -28.42 -12.69 3.59
CA ALA A 716 -27.88 -13.19 4.85
C ALA A 716 -26.43 -13.66 4.69
N VAL A 717 -26.13 -14.52 3.70
CA VAL A 717 -24.77 -15.00 3.41
C VAL A 717 -23.84 -13.84 3.07
N PHE A 718 -24.28 -12.88 2.24
CA PHE A 718 -23.48 -11.70 1.94
C PHE A 718 -23.15 -10.89 3.20
N ASN A 719 -24.13 -10.68 4.08
CA ASN A 719 -23.96 -9.90 5.30
C ASN A 719 -23.06 -10.59 6.34
N GLU A 720 -23.06 -11.93 6.39
CA GLU A 720 -22.18 -12.74 7.25
C GLU A 720 -20.70 -12.62 6.87
N TYR A 721 -20.40 -12.33 5.60
CA TYR A 721 -19.02 -12.24 5.10
C TYR A 721 -18.63 -10.84 4.60
N ARG A 722 -19.51 -9.85 4.75
CA ARG A 722 -19.33 -8.53 4.13
C ARG A 722 -18.05 -7.80 4.52
N SER A 723 -17.54 -8.01 5.74
CA SER A 723 -16.34 -7.32 6.22
C SER A 723 -15.07 -7.91 5.63
N VAL A 724 -14.95 -9.24 5.57
CA VAL A 724 -13.80 -9.88 4.92
C VAL A 724 -13.81 -9.66 3.39
N ILE A 725 -15.00 -9.65 2.77
CA ILE A 725 -15.16 -9.31 1.35
C ILE A 725 -14.73 -7.84 1.09
N ALA A 726 -15.19 -6.91 1.93
CA ALA A 726 -14.76 -5.51 1.87
C ALA A 726 -13.26 -5.36 2.11
N PHE A 727 -12.66 -6.13 3.02
CA PHE A 727 -11.22 -6.06 3.24
C PHE A 727 -10.41 -6.50 2.01
N MET A 728 -10.84 -7.57 1.33
CA MET A 728 -10.19 -8.04 0.10
C MET A 728 -10.33 -7.05 -1.05
N PHE A 729 -11.52 -6.48 -1.22
CA PHE A 729 -11.88 -5.85 -2.47
C PHE A 729 -12.35 -4.41 -2.35
N GLN A 730 -12.28 -3.77 -1.19
CA GLN A 730 -12.60 -2.36 -1.03
C GLN A 730 -11.41 -1.63 -0.40
N ASP A 731 -10.84 -0.65 -1.11
CA ASP A 731 -9.81 0.21 -0.54
C ASP A 731 -10.39 1.02 0.64
N LEU A 732 -9.61 1.19 1.71
CA LEU A 732 -10.03 1.91 2.91
C LEU A 732 -10.57 3.32 2.61
N ASN A 733 -10.05 4.00 1.58
CA ASN A 733 -10.54 5.32 1.17
C ASN A 733 -11.91 5.31 0.51
N ARG A 734 -12.32 4.15 0.01
CA ARG A 734 -13.58 3.93 -0.69
C ARG A 734 -14.67 3.39 0.22
N VAL A 735 -14.38 3.07 1.49
CA VAL A 735 -15.39 2.68 2.47
C VAL A 735 -16.45 3.76 2.62
N LYS A 736 -16.05 5.04 2.58
CA LYS A 736 -17.06 6.10 2.50
C LYS A 736 -17.87 5.97 1.23
N SER A 737 -17.29 5.70 0.06
CA SER A 737 -17.99 5.73 -1.25
C SER A 737 -19.06 4.64 -1.41
N ALA A 738 -18.87 3.49 -0.79
CA ALA A 738 -19.87 2.44 -0.67
C ALA A 738 -19.88 1.97 0.79
N GLU A 739 -20.90 2.32 1.55
CA GLU A 739 -20.95 2.02 2.99
C GLU A 739 -21.60 0.64 3.24
N PRO A 740 -21.24 -0.07 4.31
CA PRO A 740 -22.05 -1.19 4.78
C PRO A 740 -23.44 -0.67 5.18
N VAL A 741 -24.51 -1.37 4.78
CA VAL A 741 -25.86 -1.04 5.24
C VAL A 741 -25.97 -1.24 6.76
N ALA A 742 -26.59 -0.28 7.42
CA ALA A 742 -26.88 -0.35 8.85
C ALA A 742 -28.23 -1.07 9.06
N ILE A 743 -28.16 -2.39 9.19
CA ILE A 743 -29.31 -3.25 9.54
C ILE A 743 -29.15 -3.76 10.97
N SER A 744 -30.26 -4.06 11.62
CA SER A 744 -30.34 -4.67 12.94
C SER A 744 -29.96 -6.15 12.92
N ASP A 745 -29.45 -6.64 14.04
CA ASP A 745 -29.17 -8.07 14.22
C ASP A 745 -30.44 -8.92 14.10
N GLU A 746 -31.58 -8.41 14.57
CA GLU A 746 -32.89 -9.04 14.41
C GLU A 746 -33.24 -9.22 12.93
N PHE A 747 -33.06 -8.17 12.11
CA PHE A 747 -33.32 -8.27 10.68
C PHE A 747 -32.34 -9.21 9.96
N ALA A 748 -31.06 -9.21 10.34
CA ALA A 748 -30.06 -10.14 9.80
C ALA A 748 -30.44 -11.61 10.06
N GLN A 749 -30.87 -11.93 11.29
CA GLN A 749 -31.39 -13.26 11.65
C GLN A 749 -32.67 -13.60 10.90
N LYS A 750 -33.56 -12.62 10.71
CA LYS A 750 -34.80 -12.78 9.94
C LYS A 750 -34.54 -13.10 8.47
N LEU A 751 -33.50 -12.52 7.86
CA LEU A 751 -33.10 -12.83 6.49
C LEU A 751 -32.65 -14.28 6.33
N ALA A 752 -31.89 -14.82 7.29
CA ALA A 752 -31.40 -16.20 7.25
C ALA A 752 -32.54 -17.24 7.27
N ASN A 753 -33.63 -16.92 7.98
CA ASN A 753 -34.77 -17.82 8.23
C ASN A 753 -36.09 -17.30 7.61
N TRP A 754 -36.00 -16.60 6.48
CA TRP A 754 -37.16 -15.90 5.92
C TRP A 754 -38.27 -16.85 5.47
N ASN A 755 -39.49 -16.70 6.00
CA ASN A 755 -40.66 -17.51 5.63
C ASN A 755 -41.83 -16.69 5.05
N GLY A 756 -41.62 -15.38 4.84
CA GLY A 756 -42.63 -14.47 4.31
C GLY A 756 -42.70 -14.46 2.78
N THR A 757 -43.72 -13.78 2.26
CA THR A 757 -43.92 -13.53 0.83
C THR A 757 -42.90 -12.54 0.25
N GLU A 758 -42.79 -12.49 -1.08
CA GLU A 758 -41.95 -11.52 -1.80
C GLU A 758 -42.32 -10.07 -1.47
N THR A 759 -43.63 -9.79 -1.33
CA THR A 759 -44.12 -8.46 -0.95
C THR A 759 -43.67 -8.08 0.47
N GLU A 760 -43.71 -9.02 1.40
CA GLU A 760 -43.25 -8.79 2.78
C GLU A 760 -41.74 -8.55 2.81
N LEU A 761 -40.96 -9.27 2.00
CA LEU A 761 -39.51 -9.09 1.93
C LEU A 761 -39.14 -7.71 1.38
N LYS A 762 -39.76 -7.31 0.27
CA LYS A 762 -39.55 -5.98 -0.33
C LYS A 762 -39.84 -4.85 0.66
N LYS A 763 -40.96 -4.95 1.38
CA LYS A 763 -41.33 -3.97 2.41
C LYS A 763 -40.35 -4.00 3.57
N ALA A 764 -39.91 -5.17 4.00
CA ALA A 764 -38.97 -5.31 5.11
C ALA A 764 -37.60 -4.69 4.76
N LEU A 765 -37.06 -4.96 3.57
CA LEU A 765 -35.81 -4.35 3.08
C LEU A 765 -35.88 -2.82 3.05
N TYR A 766 -36.96 -2.27 2.52
CA TYR A 766 -37.14 -0.82 2.47
C TYR A 766 -37.32 -0.23 3.88
N ASN A 767 -38.15 -0.85 4.73
CA ASN A 767 -38.43 -0.33 6.08
C ASN A 767 -37.23 -0.43 7.03
N GLU A 768 -36.39 -1.46 6.89
CA GLU A 768 -35.12 -1.55 7.62
C GLU A 768 -34.16 -0.42 7.18
N GLY A 769 -34.29 0.03 5.94
CA GLY A 769 -33.38 0.99 5.32
C GLY A 769 -32.16 0.30 4.71
N TYR A 770 -32.37 -0.77 3.93
CA TYR A 770 -31.34 -1.42 3.11
C TYR A 770 -30.93 -0.54 1.92
N PHE A 771 -30.48 0.69 2.20
CA PHE A 771 -30.01 1.70 1.26
C PHE A 771 -29.27 2.80 2.05
N ASN A 772 -28.56 3.70 1.36
CA ASN A 772 -27.88 4.83 2.00
C ASN A 772 -28.89 5.92 2.39
N LYS A 773 -28.91 6.29 3.67
CA LYS A 773 -29.85 7.29 4.23
C LYS A 773 -29.22 8.67 4.47
N ARG A 774 -27.96 8.88 4.10
CA ARG A 774 -27.20 10.10 4.45
C ARG A 774 -27.41 11.26 3.48
N VAL A 775 -27.34 12.47 4.03
CA VAL A 775 -27.22 13.71 3.27
C VAL A 775 -25.90 13.73 2.49
N GLY A 776 -25.92 14.19 1.25
CA GLY A 776 -24.77 14.23 0.34
C GLY A 776 -24.43 12.90 -0.34
N ARG A 777 -25.24 11.85 -0.16
CA ARG A 777 -24.96 10.49 -0.63
C ARG A 777 -26.17 9.81 -1.27
N LYS A 778 -26.01 9.30 -2.51
CA LYS A 778 -27.11 8.65 -3.25
C LYS A 778 -27.54 7.35 -2.54
N ALA A 779 -28.83 7.00 -2.60
CA ALA A 779 -29.38 5.81 -1.94
C ALA A 779 -28.64 4.50 -2.31
N ARG A 780 -28.11 4.42 -3.54
CA ARG A 780 -27.31 3.30 -4.06
C ARG A 780 -25.88 3.20 -3.50
N TYR A 781 -25.40 4.16 -2.72
CA TYR A 781 -24.00 4.16 -2.22
C TYR A 781 -23.81 3.24 -1.01
N THR A 782 -24.08 1.95 -1.22
CA THR A 782 -23.94 0.85 -0.26
C THR A 782 -23.02 -0.24 -0.82
N HIS A 783 -22.58 -1.20 0.01
CA HIS A 783 -21.77 -2.34 -0.46
C HIS A 783 -22.47 -3.19 -1.53
N LEU A 784 -23.78 -3.40 -1.34
CA LEU A 784 -24.67 -4.11 -2.23
C LEU A 784 -25.94 -3.27 -2.39
N ASP A 785 -26.22 -2.81 -3.60
CA ASP A 785 -27.46 -2.11 -3.94
C ASP A 785 -28.49 -3.13 -4.47
N VAL A 786 -29.62 -3.22 -3.79
CA VAL A 786 -30.76 -4.05 -4.20
C VAL A 786 -32.04 -3.23 -4.37
N SER A 787 -31.92 -1.92 -4.52
CA SER A 787 -33.07 -1.02 -4.68
C SER A 787 -33.96 -1.39 -5.87
N ALA A 788 -33.39 -1.95 -6.94
CA ALA A 788 -34.15 -2.47 -8.08
C ALA A 788 -35.08 -3.65 -7.70
N TYR A 789 -34.78 -4.40 -6.63
CA TYR A 789 -35.63 -5.48 -6.12
C TYR A 789 -36.90 -4.92 -5.48
N PHE A 790 -36.78 -3.88 -4.64
CA PHE A 790 -37.90 -3.29 -3.88
C PHE A 790 -38.45 -1.99 -4.49
N GLN A 791 -38.08 -1.66 -5.73
CA GLN A 791 -38.47 -0.39 -6.38
C GLN A 791 -39.98 -0.16 -6.49
N ASP A 792 -40.78 -1.24 -6.48
CA ASP A 792 -42.24 -1.22 -6.55
C ASP A 792 -42.92 -0.83 -5.23
N VAL A 793 -42.20 -0.85 -4.09
CA VAL A 793 -42.72 -0.45 -2.77
C VAL A 793 -42.16 0.89 -2.27
N ILE A 794 -41.31 1.55 -3.04
CA ILE A 794 -40.76 2.88 -2.70
C ILE A 794 -41.87 3.95 -2.82
N PRO A 795 -42.05 4.88 -1.87
CA PRO A 795 -42.98 6.01 -2.03
C PRO A 795 -42.66 6.84 -3.28
N GLU A 796 -43.68 7.16 -4.09
CA GLU A 796 -43.51 7.81 -5.41
C GLU A 796 -42.74 9.14 -5.34
N LYS A 797 -42.94 9.92 -4.26
CA LYS A 797 -42.28 11.21 -4.06
C LYS A 797 -40.74 11.14 -3.97
N PHE A 798 -40.19 9.96 -3.66
CA PHE A 798 -38.75 9.70 -3.61
C PHE A 798 -38.21 9.13 -4.93
N ILE A 799 -39.05 8.97 -5.96
CA ILE A 799 -38.63 8.53 -7.29
C ILE A 799 -38.48 9.76 -8.18
N SER A 800 -37.25 10.12 -8.52
CA SER A 800 -36.94 11.27 -9.36
C SER A 800 -35.66 11.05 -10.17
N ASP A 801 -35.46 11.84 -11.21
CA ASP A 801 -34.24 11.78 -12.01
C ASP A 801 -32.99 12.07 -11.16
N ASP A 802 -31.85 11.56 -11.64
CA ASP A 802 -30.55 11.79 -10.99
C ASP A 802 -30.21 13.28 -11.04
N PHE A 803 -29.36 13.73 -10.13
CA PHE A 803 -28.99 15.14 -10.03
C PHE A 803 -27.52 15.31 -9.71
N ASP A 804 -26.98 16.47 -10.06
CA ASP A 804 -25.58 16.78 -9.82
C ASP A 804 -25.33 17.06 -8.34
N ILE A 805 -24.82 16.04 -7.67
CA ILE A 805 -24.49 16.04 -6.25
C ILE A 805 -23.48 17.12 -5.85
N SER A 806 -22.69 17.61 -6.80
CA SER A 806 -21.65 18.60 -6.55
C SER A 806 -22.10 20.03 -6.75
N ASN A 807 -23.26 20.27 -7.40
CA ASN A 807 -23.75 21.62 -7.64
C ASN A 807 -24.28 22.24 -6.33
N PRO A 808 -23.75 23.40 -5.88
CA PRO A 808 -24.16 24.04 -4.63
C PRO A 808 -25.60 24.60 -4.67
N LYS A 809 -26.18 24.83 -5.85
CA LYS A 809 -27.57 25.30 -5.99
C LYS A 809 -28.62 24.19 -6.00
N VAL A 810 -28.21 22.93 -6.14
CA VAL A 810 -29.14 21.80 -6.10
C VAL A 810 -29.17 21.25 -4.66
N PRO A 811 -30.26 21.44 -3.89
CA PRO A 811 -30.36 20.90 -2.55
C PRO A 811 -30.26 19.37 -2.56
N TRP A 812 -29.66 18.80 -1.52
CA TRP A 812 -29.65 17.36 -1.37
C TRP A 812 -31.08 16.84 -1.14
N ARG A 813 -31.42 15.65 -1.67
CA ARG A 813 -32.77 15.09 -1.53
C ARG A 813 -32.78 13.57 -1.44
N PRO A 814 -33.70 12.97 -0.67
CA PRO A 814 -33.93 11.52 -0.62
C PRO A 814 -34.47 11.01 -1.96
N ALA A 815 -33.60 10.58 -2.86
CA ALA A 815 -34.00 10.14 -4.20
C ALA A 815 -33.50 8.73 -4.52
N PHE A 816 -34.38 7.96 -5.16
CA PHE A 816 -34.09 6.70 -5.82
C PHE A 816 -34.15 6.88 -7.33
N ARG A 817 -33.09 6.44 -8.01
CA ARG A 817 -33.08 6.23 -9.45
C ARG A 817 -33.64 4.83 -9.72
N VAL A 818 -34.76 4.74 -10.41
CA VAL A 818 -35.45 3.46 -10.66
C VAL A 818 -35.72 3.31 -12.15
N ASN A 819 -35.51 2.11 -12.65
CA ASN A 819 -35.87 1.73 -14.00
C ASN A 819 -36.64 0.40 -13.93
N PRO A 820 -37.96 0.41 -14.16
CA PRO A 820 -38.79 -0.80 -14.11
C PRO A 820 -38.36 -1.92 -15.06
N LYS A 821 -37.60 -1.60 -16.12
CA LYS A 821 -37.07 -2.57 -17.08
C LYS A 821 -35.79 -3.25 -16.59
N ILE A 822 -35.15 -2.71 -15.55
CA ILE A 822 -33.89 -3.22 -15.02
C ILE A 822 -34.16 -3.91 -13.68
N ARG A 823 -33.83 -5.19 -13.61
CA ARG A 823 -33.74 -5.97 -12.38
C ARG A 823 -32.29 -6.43 -12.18
N LYS A 824 -31.56 -5.77 -11.28
CA LYS A 824 -30.20 -6.14 -10.90
C LYS A 824 -29.90 -5.84 -9.44
N ALA A 825 -29.03 -6.63 -8.84
CA ALA A 825 -28.30 -6.23 -7.64
C ALA A 825 -26.91 -5.77 -8.07
N GLU A 826 -26.45 -4.63 -7.55
CA GLU A 826 -25.12 -4.09 -7.87
C GLU A 826 -24.19 -4.25 -6.68
N VAL A 827 -23.11 -5.00 -6.84
CA VAL A 827 -22.03 -5.07 -5.86
C VAL A 827 -21.13 -3.87 -6.10
N ARG A 828 -21.17 -2.88 -5.20
CA ARG A 828 -20.46 -1.59 -5.37
C ARG A 828 -19.24 -1.42 -4.47
N LEU A 829 -19.05 -2.32 -3.51
CA LEU A 829 -17.86 -2.33 -2.65
C LEU A 829 -16.56 -2.60 -3.43
N MET A 830 -16.67 -3.29 -4.57
CA MET A 830 -15.52 -3.82 -5.30
C MET A 830 -14.65 -2.69 -5.88
N ASN A 831 -13.34 -2.85 -5.73
CA ASN A 831 -12.28 -2.12 -6.42
C ASN A 831 -12.24 -2.60 -7.87
N ALA A 832 -11.73 -1.73 -8.74
CA ALA A 832 -11.44 -2.14 -10.10
C ALA A 832 -10.47 -3.33 -10.08
N PRO A 833 -10.86 -4.51 -10.63
CA PRO A 833 -9.95 -5.64 -10.70
C PRO A 833 -8.73 -5.26 -11.54
N ARG A 834 -7.52 -5.66 -11.10
CA ARG A 834 -6.27 -5.23 -11.74
C ARG A 834 -5.89 -6.03 -12.99
N ASP A 835 -6.43 -7.24 -13.07
CA ASP A 835 -6.25 -8.18 -14.16
C ASP A 835 -7.43 -9.18 -14.20
N ALA A 836 -7.41 -10.07 -15.19
CA ALA A 836 -8.43 -11.09 -15.38
C ALA A 836 -8.49 -12.07 -14.20
N TYR A 837 -7.39 -12.27 -13.48
CA TYR A 837 -7.35 -13.15 -12.30
C TYR A 837 -8.19 -12.58 -11.14
N GLU A 838 -8.03 -11.30 -10.82
CA GLU A 838 -8.88 -10.67 -9.80
C GLU A 838 -10.34 -10.60 -10.21
N SER A 839 -10.63 -10.27 -11.47
CA SER A 839 -12.00 -10.29 -11.99
C SER A 839 -12.63 -11.67 -11.81
N ALA A 840 -11.90 -12.73 -12.16
CA ALA A 840 -12.36 -14.11 -12.02
C ALA A 840 -12.62 -14.49 -10.57
N LEU A 841 -11.78 -14.06 -9.62
CA LEU A 841 -12.01 -14.31 -8.18
C LEU A 841 -13.24 -13.58 -7.65
N GLN A 842 -13.45 -12.32 -8.03
CA GLN A 842 -14.65 -11.58 -7.66
C GLN A 842 -15.91 -12.31 -8.17
N MET A 843 -15.91 -12.76 -9.42
CA MET A 843 -17.03 -13.53 -9.98
C MET A 843 -17.22 -14.88 -9.29
N LYS A 844 -16.14 -15.63 -9.07
CA LYS A 844 -16.17 -16.95 -8.43
C LYS A 844 -16.74 -16.86 -7.02
N LEU A 845 -16.35 -15.85 -6.24
CA LEU A 845 -16.91 -15.56 -4.92
C LEU A 845 -18.42 -15.36 -4.97
N PHE A 846 -18.93 -14.49 -5.85
CA PHE A 846 -20.37 -14.26 -5.93
C PHE A 846 -21.16 -15.43 -6.50
N ARG A 847 -20.57 -16.21 -7.42
CA ARG A 847 -21.15 -17.49 -7.85
C ARG A 847 -21.26 -18.48 -6.69
N ALA A 848 -20.28 -18.53 -5.80
CA ALA A 848 -20.34 -19.36 -4.60
C ALA A 848 -21.42 -18.88 -3.61
N ILE A 849 -21.55 -17.58 -3.39
CA ILE A 849 -22.63 -16.99 -2.57
C ILE A 849 -24.01 -17.31 -3.19
N LEU A 850 -24.17 -17.14 -4.51
CA LEU A 850 -25.38 -17.52 -5.23
C LEU A 850 -25.67 -19.02 -5.06
N ASN A 851 -24.64 -19.86 -5.11
CA ASN A 851 -24.79 -21.30 -4.97
C ASN A 851 -25.28 -21.69 -3.58
N LYS A 852 -24.71 -21.10 -2.53
CA LYS A 852 -25.15 -21.29 -1.14
C LYS A 852 -26.59 -20.85 -0.94
N ALA A 853 -27.00 -19.76 -1.59
CA ALA A 853 -28.36 -19.23 -1.47
C ALA A 853 -29.41 -20.05 -2.25
N LEU A 854 -29.09 -20.46 -3.48
CA LEU A 854 -30.04 -21.04 -4.43
C LEU A 854 -30.12 -22.57 -4.41
N ASN A 855 -29.04 -23.24 -4.03
CA ASN A 855 -28.90 -24.68 -4.19
C ASN A 855 -28.67 -25.45 -2.87
N THR A 856 -28.47 -24.78 -1.75
CA THR A 856 -28.28 -25.45 -0.45
C THR A 856 -29.33 -25.03 0.57
N THR A 857 -29.64 -25.96 1.47
CA THR A 857 -30.53 -25.74 2.63
C THR A 857 -29.74 -25.68 3.93
N ASP A 858 -28.41 -25.53 3.85
CA ASP A 858 -27.55 -25.45 5.02
C ASP A 858 -28.00 -24.28 5.91
N GLU A 859 -27.78 -24.43 7.21
CA GLU A 859 -28.01 -23.37 8.17
C GLU A 859 -27.10 -22.17 7.83
N ILE A 860 -27.69 -20.97 7.86
CA ILE A 860 -26.97 -19.70 7.76
C ILE A 860 -27.05 -19.07 9.14
N SER A 861 -25.93 -18.62 9.69
CA SER A 861 -25.91 -18.10 11.07
C SER A 861 -26.82 -16.88 11.25
N GLY A 862 -26.96 -16.08 10.19
CA GLY A 862 -27.63 -14.78 10.25
C GLY A 862 -26.85 -13.75 11.07
N GLU A 863 -25.58 -14.03 11.40
CA GLU A 863 -24.70 -13.12 12.12
C GLU A 863 -24.24 -11.99 11.19
N LEU A 864 -24.38 -10.74 11.65
CA LEU A 864 -23.95 -9.57 10.90
C LEU A 864 -22.47 -9.28 11.15
N GLN A 865 -21.62 -9.41 10.13
CA GLN A 865 -20.20 -9.08 10.28
C GLN A 865 -19.98 -7.55 10.22
N ASN A 866 -19.40 -7.01 11.29
CA ASN A 866 -19.12 -5.58 11.48
C ASN A 866 -17.67 -5.34 11.89
N VAL A 867 -16.71 -5.76 11.05
CA VAL A 867 -15.28 -5.57 11.32
C VAL A 867 -14.71 -4.56 10.35
N SER A 868 -14.16 -3.48 10.88
CA SER A 868 -13.49 -2.45 10.07
C SER A 868 -12.11 -2.91 9.58
N HIS A 869 -11.60 -2.28 8.52
CA HIS A 869 -10.21 -2.48 8.08
C HIS A 869 -9.19 -2.21 9.20
N GLU A 870 -9.46 -1.22 10.05
CA GLU A 870 -8.58 -0.86 11.18
C GLU A 870 -8.57 -1.94 12.27
N GLU A 871 -9.71 -2.60 12.51
CA GLU A 871 -9.77 -3.73 13.44
C GLU A 871 -9.05 -4.96 12.89
N TYR A 872 -9.18 -5.25 11.60
CA TYR A 872 -8.37 -6.31 10.97
C TYR A 872 -6.88 -5.99 10.98
N LEU A 873 -6.49 -4.73 10.79
CA LEU A 873 -5.08 -4.34 10.92
C LEU A 873 -4.55 -4.58 12.34
N LYS A 874 -5.35 -4.28 13.37
CA LYS A 874 -4.99 -4.51 14.78
C LYS A 874 -4.95 -6.00 15.14
N ASN A 875 -5.76 -6.82 14.48
CA ASN A 875 -5.79 -8.27 14.68
C ASN A 875 -5.76 -9.04 13.34
N PRO A 876 -4.58 -9.16 12.70
CA PRO A 876 -4.46 -9.88 11.42
C PRO A 876 -4.85 -11.36 11.52
N ALA A 877 -4.72 -11.99 12.70
CA ALA A 877 -5.12 -13.39 12.89
C ALA A 877 -6.62 -13.59 12.69
N ARG A 878 -7.46 -12.66 13.18
CA ARG A 878 -8.91 -12.68 12.94
C ARG A 878 -9.26 -12.62 11.45
N LEU A 879 -8.53 -11.82 10.67
CA LEU A 879 -8.75 -11.75 9.22
C LEU A 879 -8.50 -13.10 8.53
N ILE A 880 -7.47 -13.83 8.95
CA ILE A 880 -7.16 -15.17 8.44
C ILE A 880 -8.26 -16.17 8.83
N GLU A 881 -8.75 -16.09 10.07
CA GLU A 881 -9.86 -16.92 10.55
C GLU A 881 -11.16 -16.65 9.79
N ASP A 882 -11.54 -15.38 9.63
CA ASP A 882 -12.72 -14.97 8.88
C ASP A 882 -12.62 -15.37 7.40
N LEU A 883 -11.44 -15.23 6.79
CA LEU A 883 -11.21 -15.71 5.42
C LEU A 883 -11.39 -17.23 5.35
N LYS A 884 -10.81 -17.98 6.27
CA LYS A 884 -10.93 -19.44 6.32
C LYS A 884 -12.39 -19.86 6.50
N LYS A 885 -13.13 -19.24 7.43
CA LYS A 885 -14.56 -19.49 7.66
C LYS A 885 -15.35 -19.29 6.37
N MET A 886 -15.18 -18.13 5.72
CA MET A 886 -15.85 -17.82 4.46
C MET A 886 -15.51 -18.82 3.36
N THR A 887 -14.23 -19.16 3.18
CA THR A 887 -13.82 -20.06 2.09
C THR A 887 -14.26 -21.50 2.33
N ASP A 888 -14.21 -21.98 3.57
CA ASP A 888 -14.68 -23.32 3.92
C ASP A 888 -16.20 -23.43 3.72
N ASP A 889 -16.97 -22.44 4.19
CA ASP A 889 -18.44 -22.43 4.06
C ASP A 889 -18.93 -22.29 2.61
N LEU A 890 -18.23 -21.49 1.81
CA LEU A 890 -18.56 -21.26 0.39
C LEU A 890 -17.94 -22.29 -0.56
N GLY A 891 -17.12 -23.22 -0.09
CA GLY A 891 -16.42 -24.20 -0.94
C GLY A 891 -15.39 -23.56 -1.87
N LEU A 892 -14.67 -22.55 -1.40
CA LEU A 892 -13.64 -21.81 -2.11
C LEU A 892 -12.23 -22.20 -1.64
N GLU A 893 -11.24 -21.94 -2.49
CA GLU A 893 -9.83 -22.24 -2.19
C GLU A 893 -9.15 -21.05 -1.51
N MET A 894 -8.90 -21.14 -0.20
CA MET A 894 -8.30 -20.06 0.60
C MET A 894 -6.99 -19.51 -0.02
N ARG A 895 -6.17 -20.39 -0.60
CA ARG A 895 -4.89 -20.00 -1.24
C ARG A 895 -5.06 -18.99 -2.36
N GLU A 896 -6.20 -18.99 -3.06
CA GLU A 896 -6.45 -18.09 -4.20
C GLU A 896 -6.70 -16.65 -3.74
N TYR A 897 -7.32 -16.50 -2.55
CA TYR A 897 -7.72 -15.20 -1.97
C TYR A 897 -6.70 -14.65 -0.98
N ARG A 898 -5.89 -15.51 -0.34
CA ARG A 898 -4.90 -15.11 0.67
C ARG A 898 -3.94 -14.00 0.21
N PRO A 899 -3.41 -14.00 -1.03
CA PRO A 899 -2.52 -12.92 -1.47
C PRO A 899 -3.19 -11.55 -1.46
N ILE A 900 -4.50 -11.49 -1.72
CA ILE A 900 -5.28 -10.24 -1.76
C ILE A 900 -5.40 -9.63 -0.36
N ILE A 901 -5.68 -10.45 0.66
CA ILE A 901 -5.72 -9.95 2.04
C ILE A 901 -4.33 -9.53 2.57
N GLY A 902 -3.26 -10.24 2.17
CA GLY A 902 -1.90 -9.89 2.56
C GLY A 902 -1.48 -8.53 2.04
N GLU A 903 -1.84 -8.23 0.79
CA GLU A 903 -1.69 -6.89 0.24
C GLU A 903 -2.60 -5.86 0.91
N GLY A 904 -3.87 -6.21 1.16
CA GLY A 904 -4.83 -5.37 1.87
C GLY A 904 -4.30 -4.89 3.23
N LEU A 905 -3.72 -5.78 4.02
CA LEU A 905 -3.09 -5.47 5.31
C LEU A 905 -1.99 -4.42 5.18
N ALA A 906 -1.05 -4.63 4.26
CA ALA A 906 0.05 -3.70 4.04
C ALA A 906 -0.43 -2.32 3.54
N ASN A 907 -1.45 -2.30 2.69
CA ASN A 907 -2.04 -1.06 2.19
C ASN A 907 -2.80 -0.29 3.29
N VAL A 908 -3.56 -1.00 4.13
CA VAL A 908 -4.29 -0.42 5.27
C VAL A 908 -3.30 0.14 6.30
N GLU A 909 -2.29 -0.61 6.71
CA GLU A 909 -1.23 -0.16 7.62
C GLU A 909 -0.55 1.12 7.12
N GLN A 910 -0.23 1.14 5.83
CA GLN A 910 0.37 2.31 5.20
C GLN A 910 -0.56 3.53 5.29
N TYR A 911 -1.84 3.35 4.97
CA TYR A 911 -2.79 4.45 4.90
C TYR A 911 -3.11 5.03 6.28
N THR A 912 -3.30 4.17 7.29
CA THR A 912 -3.61 4.58 8.67
C THR A 912 -2.46 5.32 9.34
N ASN A 913 -1.21 5.09 8.91
CA ASN A 913 -0.02 5.77 9.44
C ASN A 913 0.25 7.14 8.78
N MET A 914 -0.55 7.58 7.81
CA MET A 914 -0.38 8.89 7.19
C MET A 914 -0.85 10.01 8.12
N ARG A 915 -0.11 11.13 8.20
CA ARG A 915 -0.47 12.31 9.02
C ARG A 915 -1.89 12.85 8.75
N PHE A 916 -2.40 12.66 7.54
CA PHE A 916 -3.71 13.14 7.10
C PHE A 916 -4.81 12.07 7.10
N TYR A 917 -4.53 10.89 7.64
CA TYR A 917 -5.53 9.84 7.80
C TYR A 917 -6.68 10.33 8.67
N ARG A 918 -7.90 9.97 8.31
CA ARG A 918 -9.11 10.22 9.10
C ARG A 918 -9.94 8.94 9.15
N PRO A 919 -10.32 8.43 10.33
CA PRO A 919 -11.28 7.35 10.47
C PRO A 919 -12.58 7.64 9.72
N LEU A 920 -13.29 6.59 9.29
CA LEU A 920 -14.55 6.72 8.54
C LEU A 920 -15.57 7.63 9.25
N LYS A 921 -15.71 7.48 10.58
CA LYS A 921 -16.61 8.30 11.40
C LYS A 921 -16.36 9.80 11.21
N ASP A 922 -15.10 10.21 11.20
CA ASP A 922 -14.70 11.61 11.02
C ASP A 922 -14.95 12.09 9.59
N GLN A 923 -14.80 11.21 8.60
CA GLN A 923 -15.08 11.53 7.20
C GLN A 923 -16.57 11.76 6.93
N LEU A 924 -17.46 11.17 7.74
CA LEU A 924 -18.92 11.23 7.58
C LEU A 924 -19.60 12.29 8.45
N VAL A 925 -18.84 13.11 9.19
CA VAL A 925 -19.39 14.16 10.09
C VAL A 925 -20.32 15.13 9.35
N ASN A 926 -20.01 15.47 8.10
CA ASN A 926 -20.81 16.39 7.28
C ASN A 926 -21.96 15.68 6.50
N ASN A 927 -22.21 14.40 6.78
CA ASN A 927 -23.21 13.57 6.09
C ASN A 927 -24.19 12.96 7.11
N PRO A 928 -25.04 13.79 7.76
CA PRO A 928 -26.05 13.31 8.71
C PRO A 928 -27.07 12.41 8.02
N VAL A 929 -27.81 11.61 8.79
CA VAL A 929 -28.86 10.72 8.29
C VAL A 929 -30.17 11.49 8.15
N PHE A 930 -30.93 11.24 7.09
CA PHE A 930 -32.30 11.73 6.97
C PHE A 930 -33.24 10.94 7.86
N ASP A 931 -34.00 11.62 8.73
CA ASP A 931 -35.00 10.98 9.60
C ASP A 931 -36.39 10.88 8.96
N GLY A 932 -36.61 11.55 7.81
CA GLY A 932 -37.94 11.68 7.19
C GLY A 932 -38.36 10.58 6.21
N TRP A 933 -37.67 9.44 6.15
CA TRP A 933 -38.06 8.33 5.26
C TRP A 933 -39.41 7.74 5.67
N GLU A 934 -40.40 7.80 4.77
CA GLU A 934 -41.70 7.17 4.99
C GLU A 934 -41.61 5.64 4.91
N LYS A 935 -42.64 4.95 5.41
CA LYS A 935 -42.78 3.48 5.28
C LYS A 935 -43.06 3.05 3.83
N ALA A 936 -42.72 1.80 3.53
CA ALA A 936 -42.99 1.16 2.25
C ALA A 936 -44.48 1.22 1.88
N VAL A 937 -44.78 1.52 0.61
CA VAL A 937 -46.15 1.53 0.08
C VAL A 937 -46.59 0.13 -0.38
N ARG A 938 -47.84 0.01 -0.84
CA ARG A 938 -48.29 -1.22 -1.51
C ARG A 938 -47.52 -1.40 -2.84
N PRO A 939 -47.10 -2.63 -3.20
CA PRO A 939 -46.38 -2.88 -4.44
C PRO A 939 -47.17 -2.40 -5.65
N ARG A 940 -46.51 -1.67 -6.55
CA ARG A 940 -47.06 -1.27 -7.85
C ARG A 940 -46.94 -2.42 -8.86
N GLY A 941 -48.03 -2.73 -9.57
CA GLY A 941 -48.00 -3.69 -10.68
C GLY A 941 -47.30 -3.15 -11.92
N LYS A 942 -47.06 -4.00 -12.93
CA LYS A 942 -46.35 -3.63 -14.18
C LYS A 942 -46.94 -2.40 -14.87
N ASN A 943 -48.27 -2.28 -14.90
CA ASN A 943 -48.99 -1.18 -15.56
C ASN A 943 -48.95 0.14 -14.76
N SER A 944 -48.50 0.10 -13.51
CA SER A 944 -48.35 1.27 -12.64
C SER A 944 -46.90 1.46 -12.21
N ALA A 945 -45.95 0.82 -12.89
CA ALA A 945 -44.53 0.97 -12.60
C ALA A 945 -44.07 2.39 -12.94
N ILE A 946 -43.19 2.93 -12.10
CA ILE A 946 -42.73 4.32 -12.19
C ILE A 946 -41.26 4.29 -12.58
N ALA A 947 -40.89 5.01 -13.64
CA ALA A 947 -39.49 5.29 -14.00
C ALA A 947 -39.06 6.64 -13.41
N SER A 948 -37.78 6.78 -13.07
CA SER A 948 -37.22 8.04 -12.55
C SER A 948 -36.85 9.05 -13.63
N GLU A 949 -36.49 8.58 -14.82
CA GLU A 949 -35.98 9.42 -15.92
C GLU A 949 -36.96 10.54 -16.29
N GLY A 950 -36.47 11.78 -16.38
CA GLY A 950 -37.28 12.97 -16.69
C GLY A 950 -38.25 13.40 -15.59
N LYS A 951 -38.30 12.71 -14.44
CA LYS A 951 -39.23 12.99 -13.35
C LYS A 951 -38.63 13.99 -12.37
N ALA A 952 -39.32 15.12 -12.17
CA ALA A 952 -38.98 16.09 -11.14
C ALA A 952 -39.21 15.51 -9.73
N TYR A 953 -38.37 15.91 -8.78
CA TYR A 953 -38.56 15.55 -7.38
C TYR A 953 -39.73 16.32 -6.77
N THR A 954 -40.63 15.60 -6.10
CA THR A 954 -41.86 16.15 -5.50
C THR A 954 -41.93 15.97 -3.98
N GLY A 955 -40.91 15.35 -3.37
CA GLY A 955 -40.82 15.22 -1.92
C GLY A 955 -40.38 16.52 -1.22
N PRO A 956 -40.38 16.53 0.12
CA PRO A 956 -39.87 17.67 0.89
C PRO A 956 -38.34 17.79 0.75
N ILE A 957 -37.82 19.01 0.88
CA ILE A 957 -36.40 19.24 1.13
C ILE A 957 -36.27 19.40 2.64
N TYR A 958 -35.54 18.49 3.29
CA TYR A 958 -35.39 18.50 4.75
C TYR A 958 -34.39 19.57 5.23
N PRO A 959 -34.51 20.07 6.47
CA PRO A 959 -33.62 21.09 7.03
C PRO A 959 -32.14 20.76 6.88
N GLU A 960 -31.74 19.51 7.13
CA GLU A 960 -30.34 19.06 7.05
C GLU A 960 -29.78 19.19 5.62
N ALA A 961 -30.63 19.06 4.61
CA ALA A 961 -30.23 19.26 3.22
C ALA A 961 -30.09 20.73 2.83
N LEU A 962 -30.88 21.62 3.44
CA LEU A 962 -30.78 23.07 3.26
C LEU A 962 -29.51 23.60 3.95
N GLU A 963 -29.26 23.19 5.19
CA GLU A 963 -28.02 23.52 5.91
C GLU A 963 -26.79 23.05 5.12
N PHE A 964 -26.80 21.81 4.62
CA PHE A 964 -25.74 21.29 3.78
C PHE A 964 -25.59 22.05 2.45
N GLN A 965 -26.70 22.57 1.91
CA GLN A 965 -26.68 23.41 0.72
C GLN A 965 -26.01 24.76 1.00
N GLU A 966 -26.39 25.44 2.09
CA GLU A 966 -25.80 26.71 2.51
C GLU A 966 -24.30 26.58 2.73
N LEU A 967 -23.86 25.51 3.41
CA LEU A 967 -22.45 25.19 3.60
C LEU A 967 -21.69 25.04 2.26
N ARG A 968 -22.31 24.44 1.25
CA ARG A 968 -21.70 24.30 -0.09
C ARG A 968 -21.66 25.63 -0.85
N VAL A 969 -22.69 26.45 -0.74
CA VAL A 969 -22.69 27.81 -1.33
C VAL A 969 -21.59 28.65 -0.71
N GLU A 970 -21.44 28.63 0.61
CA GLU A 970 -20.38 29.38 1.31
C GLU A 970 -18.99 28.83 0.98
N SER A 971 -18.85 27.51 0.89
CA SER A 971 -17.62 26.87 0.40
C SER A 971 -17.25 27.33 -1.01
N ALA A 972 -18.24 27.46 -1.92
CA ALA A 972 -18.01 27.96 -3.27
C ALA A 972 -17.54 29.43 -3.27
N LYS A 973 -18.11 30.29 -2.41
CA LYS A 973 -17.67 31.70 -2.26
C LYS A 973 -16.24 31.78 -1.74
N GLN A 974 -15.91 31.02 -0.69
CA GLN A 974 -14.54 30.99 -0.16
C GLN A 974 -13.55 30.50 -1.20
N GLY A 975 -13.91 29.48 -1.98
CA GLY A 975 -13.08 28.99 -3.09
C GLY A 975 -12.86 30.04 -4.17
N GLU A 976 -13.86 30.87 -4.46
CA GLU A 976 -13.75 32.00 -5.41
C GLU A 976 -12.81 33.08 -4.88
N ILE A 977 -12.95 33.47 -3.61
CA ILE A 977 -12.04 34.41 -2.94
C ILE A 977 -10.59 33.91 -3.03
N ASN A 978 -10.35 32.64 -2.68
CA ASN A 978 -9.01 32.05 -2.72
C ASN A 978 -8.39 32.05 -4.12
N ARG A 979 -9.20 31.88 -5.17
CA ARG A 979 -8.72 31.95 -6.56
C ARG A 979 -8.42 33.40 -6.97
N ALA A 980 -9.23 34.36 -6.52
CA ALA A 980 -9.03 35.78 -6.81
C ALA A 980 -7.79 36.36 -6.11
N THR A 981 -7.42 35.84 -4.93
CA THR A 981 -6.27 36.28 -4.13
C THR A 981 -5.00 35.45 -4.38
N LEU A 982 -4.99 34.59 -5.39
CA LEU A 982 -3.84 33.76 -5.74
C LEU A 982 -2.61 34.63 -6.05
N ASP A 983 -1.60 34.60 -5.18
CA ASP A 983 -0.30 35.23 -5.46
C ASP A 983 0.45 34.40 -6.52
N PRO A 984 0.65 34.93 -7.75
CA PRO A 984 1.36 34.21 -8.80
C PRO A 984 2.79 33.85 -8.40
N ASN A 985 3.41 34.58 -7.48
CA ASN A 985 4.78 34.33 -7.04
C ASN A 985 4.90 33.14 -6.08
N PHE A 986 3.85 32.85 -5.30
CA PHE A 986 3.83 31.72 -4.37
C PHE A 986 3.58 30.39 -5.10
N TYR A 987 2.87 30.44 -6.23
CA TYR A 987 2.46 29.27 -7.01
C TYR A 987 3.21 29.09 -8.35
N GLY A 988 4.12 30.01 -8.73
CA GLY A 988 5.07 29.81 -9.84
C GLY A 988 4.70 30.40 -11.21
N GLY A 989 4.09 31.60 -11.28
CA GLY A 989 3.87 32.36 -12.52
C GLY A 989 2.45 32.26 -13.12
N LYS A 990 2.18 33.05 -14.17
CA LYS A 990 0.83 33.28 -14.75
C LYS A 990 0.08 31.99 -15.12
N GLN A 991 -1.09 31.85 -14.48
CA GLN A 991 -2.38 31.25 -14.88
C GLN A 991 -2.53 30.66 -16.31
N PHE A 992 -3.17 29.48 -16.35
CA PHE A 992 -3.84 28.84 -17.50
C PHE A 992 -3.00 28.55 -18.76
N SER A 993 -2.13 27.53 -18.71
CA SER A 993 -1.93 26.69 -19.89
C SER A 993 -1.99 25.24 -19.47
N ARG A 994 -3.09 24.54 -19.79
CA ARG A 994 -3.15 23.08 -19.66
C ARG A 994 -2.11 22.51 -20.62
N LYS A 995 -1.00 22.02 -20.07
CA LYS A 995 0.13 21.48 -20.84
C LYS A 995 -0.09 20.00 -21.12
N THR A 996 -0.69 19.76 -22.27
CA THR A 996 -0.34 18.78 -23.31
C THR A 996 -1.40 18.92 -24.42
N ASN A 997 -1.00 18.79 -25.69
CA ASN A 997 -1.90 18.69 -26.85
C ASN A 997 -1.39 17.56 -27.76
N CYS A 998 -1.76 16.33 -27.41
CA CYS A 998 -1.39 15.13 -28.14
C CYS A 998 -2.54 14.51 -28.94
N VAL A 999 -3.67 15.23 -29.09
CA VAL A 999 -4.90 14.77 -29.75
C VAL A 999 -4.62 14.19 -31.13
N GLU A 1000 -3.97 14.95 -32.02
CA GLU A 1000 -3.64 14.49 -33.38
C GLU A 1000 -2.68 13.30 -33.38
N ALA A 1001 -1.74 13.26 -32.45
CA ALA A 1001 -0.78 12.17 -32.34
C ALA A 1001 -1.48 10.87 -31.90
N ILE A 1002 -2.44 10.94 -30.96
CA ILE A 1002 -3.27 9.80 -30.56
C ILE A 1002 -4.17 9.36 -31.72
N ARG A 1003 -4.85 10.29 -32.41
CA ARG A 1003 -5.70 9.96 -33.57
C ARG A 1003 -4.94 9.25 -34.69
N LYS A 1004 -3.68 9.62 -34.94
CA LYS A 1004 -2.80 8.91 -35.90
C LYS A 1004 -2.51 7.46 -35.51
N LEU A 1005 -2.63 7.08 -34.23
CA LEU A 1005 -2.50 5.69 -33.77
C LEU A 1005 -3.78 4.86 -33.96
N ILE A 1006 -4.90 5.49 -34.32
CA ILE A 1006 -6.15 4.80 -34.68
C ILE A 1006 -6.10 4.40 -36.16
N ALA A 1007 -5.55 5.26 -37.02
CA ALA A 1007 -5.47 5.06 -38.47
C ALA A 1007 -4.42 4.03 -38.92
N ASN A 1008 -3.55 3.57 -38.01
CA ASN A 1008 -2.52 2.55 -38.23
C ASN A 1008 -2.79 1.34 -37.34
#